data_AF-A0A8R1ILB3-F1
#
_entry.id   AF-A0A8R1ILB3-F1
#
_cell.length_a   1.000
_cell.length_b   1.000
_cell.length_c   1.000
_cell.angle_alpha   90.00
_cell.angle_beta   90.00
_cell.angle_gamma   90.00
#
_symmetry.space_group_name_H-M   'P 1'
#
loop_
_entity.id
_entity.type
_entity.pdbx_description
1 polymer ?
#
loop_
_entity_poly.entity_id
_entity_poly.type
_entity_poly.pdbx_seq_one_letter_code
_entity_poly.pdbx_strand_id
1 'polypeptide(L)'
;MSDIEKSAGDLNLSGEKKEGITIIQEGKAKVGFHGPVFYNPVQEFNRDLTVTVLRQFSEDHQKRIEEQKKTSSSEGEEEPPKKKNKINDDGKIRILDALSASGLRALRFSKEVPNVGFIMANDFSDNAVASIQENVKLNEVEGLTWLEEQLDNISLPASELLADVVDGFAQFSAHHNGKGLSDEFLKKTYSGDLLDGRTVPKRLFVLLYLCSYREAAQRLDSALRNLSFDASIYRKMPVRYLLSVMEQYHDEYEFVRPKIITRAAIIFPYMMPTPVSMNLVAVNQKTADMEVLEEGEQLESKIADWIKMLSEHKEMAKILEAIDRSSLREQLAALPLAIDIFMKTLDPLTPQGFEHSLISIFNRFEQLDPRSLFELSAVTWLRDDDVTIDDVMKIPSLLFRCDRRILSSPPHFHCFVRALNFFNKMVRAENRLKMLMAQQKVINASQGHRLNFFYSEVERKEKELLNAAYLDTQHSVLVHALIECCDSKRMKDDPNDFALAEKRQQIRRIACQYMHRTFLDYEGLIRIVLHQKFPLRQIRDLVENIPALFAGNAQILEMLSLTDQQRRFFAIVFAAEICRKYRVRESLETARIVCDIVHSLHKFGQLPSSHKVWKYVAPALMLLATEFPSLADSITRLLQRVVAMAKNRLAVRCGFLACNPENEEYLLINMISSFLDRNSLPDRL
;
A
#
# COMPACT_ATOMS: atom_id res chain seq x y z
N MET A 1 -35.57 -61.99 -21.27
CA MET A 1 -34.95 -63.32 -21.10
C MET A 1 -33.89 -63.15 -20.03
N SER A 2 -34.29 -63.15 -18.76
CA SER A 2 -34.52 -64.33 -17.92
C SER A 2 -33.22 -65.09 -17.63
N ASP A 3 -32.81 -64.95 -16.38
CA ASP A 3 -32.11 -65.96 -15.56
C ASP A 3 -30.68 -66.34 -15.97
N ILE A 4 -29.72 -65.90 -15.15
CA ILE A 4 -28.81 -66.77 -14.38
C ILE A 4 -28.35 -65.94 -13.18
N GLU A 5 -29.15 -66.01 -12.10
CA GLU A 5 -28.59 -66.00 -10.74
C GLU A 5 -28.08 -67.41 -10.42
N LYS A 6 -27.03 -67.47 -9.57
CA LYS A 6 -26.42 -68.61 -8.87
C LYS A 6 -25.10 -69.15 -9.43
N SER A 7 -23.99 -68.68 -8.86
CA SER A 7 -23.37 -69.43 -7.76
C SER A 7 -22.45 -68.51 -6.96
N ALA A 8 -22.77 -68.32 -5.69
CA ALA A 8 -21.89 -67.70 -4.70
C ALA A 8 -20.71 -68.62 -4.39
N GLY A 9 -19.52 -68.02 -4.26
CA GLY A 9 -18.35 -68.60 -3.60
C GLY A 9 -17.71 -67.50 -2.77
N ASP A 10 -17.80 -67.63 -1.44
CA ASP A 10 -17.33 -66.68 -0.44
C ASP A 10 -15.84 -66.35 -0.58
N LEU A 11 -15.51 -65.05 -0.61
CA LEU A 11 -14.21 -64.52 -0.24
C LEU A 11 -14.43 -63.34 0.72
N ASN A 12 -13.92 -63.50 1.95
CA ASN A 12 -14.01 -62.56 3.06
C ASN A 12 -13.48 -61.16 2.69
N LEU A 13 -14.39 -60.20 2.53
CA LEU A 13 -14.08 -58.76 2.46
C LEU A 13 -14.37 -58.13 3.81
N SER A 14 -13.33 -57.82 4.59
CA SER A 14 -13.42 -56.95 5.76
C SER A 14 -13.31 -55.49 5.33
N GLY A 15 -14.39 -54.94 4.77
CA GLY A 15 -14.49 -53.53 4.40
C GLY A 15 -15.44 -52.78 5.34
N GLU A 16 -14.94 -51.79 6.08
CA GLU A 16 -15.79 -50.82 6.77
C GLU A 16 -16.41 -49.86 5.75
N LYS A 17 -17.74 -49.87 5.62
CA LYS A 17 -18.48 -48.89 4.80
C LYS A 17 -18.76 -47.63 5.61
N LYS A 18 -18.06 -46.54 5.31
CA LYS A 18 -18.52 -45.17 5.59
C LYS A 18 -18.88 -44.51 4.25
N GLU A 19 -20.14 -44.09 4.14
CA GLU A 19 -20.76 -43.29 3.07
C GLU A 19 -20.12 -43.37 1.68
N GLY A 20 -20.65 -44.25 0.81
CA GLY A 20 -20.42 -44.22 -0.64
C GLY A 20 -19.02 -44.57 -1.18
N ILE A 21 -18.02 -44.67 -0.31
CA ILE A 21 -16.62 -44.92 -0.68
C ILE A 21 -16.24 -46.36 -0.31
N THR A 22 -15.76 -47.12 -1.28
CA THR A 22 -15.17 -48.44 -0.99
C THR A 22 -13.68 -48.25 -0.74
N ILE A 23 -13.23 -48.50 0.49
CA ILE A 23 -11.82 -48.43 0.85
C ILE A 23 -11.21 -49.83 0.74
N ILE A 24 -10.15 -49.96 -0.05
CA ILE A 24 -9.36 -51.19 -0.19
C ILE A 24 -7.99 -50.93 0.43
N GLN A 25 -7.49 -51.88 1.22
CA GLN A 25 -6.15 -51.84 1.76
C GLN A 25 -5.29 -52.90 1.07
N GLU A 26 -4.16 -52.48 0.52
CA GLU A 26 -3.16 -53.37 -0.08
C GLU A 26 -1.77 -53.02 0.46
N GLY A 27 -1.10 -53.98 1.08
CA GLY A 27 0.13 -53.74 1.83
C GLY A 27 -0.10 -52.70 2.95
N LYS A 28 0.72 -51.65 2.97
CA LYS A 28 0.58 -50.54 3.93
C LYS A 28 -0.26 -49.37 3.41
N ALA A 29 -0.68 -49.40 2.14
CA ALA A 29 -1.45 -48.33 1.52
C ALA A 29 -2.95 -48.62 1.57
N LYS A 30 -3.76 -47.57 1.76
CA LYS A 30 -5.22 -47.62 1.74
C LYS A 30 -5.74 -46.75 0.59
N VAL A 31 -6.73 -47.19 -0.17
CA VAL A 31 -7.21 -46.48 -1.37
C VAL A 31 -8.73 -46.48 -1.36
N GLY A 32 -9.33 -45.30 -1.41
CA GLY A 32 -10.77 -45.08 -1.54
C GLY A 32 -11.19 -44.92 -3.00
N PHE A 33 -12.35 -45.50 -3.34
CA PHE A 33 -12.93 -45.41 -4.68
C PHE A 33 -14.36 -44.85 -4.64
N HIS A 34 -14.63 -43.92 -5.56
CA HIS A 34 -15.94 -43.34 -5.85
C HIS A 34 -16.44 -43.89 -7.21
N GLY A 35 -17.07 -45.07 -7.23
CA GLY A 35 -17.59 -45.68 -8.46
C GLY A 35 -16.64 -46.69 -9.14
N PRO A 36 -16.93 -47.12 -10.39
CA PRO A 36 -16.23 -48.20 -11.08
C PRO A 36 -14.86 -47.73 -11.60
N VAL A 37 -13.90 -47.57 -10.71
CA VAL A 37 -12.52 -47.19 -11.04
C VAL A 37 -11.64 -48.45 -11.10
N PHE A 38 -10.63 -48.41 -11.99
CA PHE A 38 -9.76 -49.51 -12.38
C PHE A 38 -8.84 -49.97 -11.23
N TYR A 39 -9.36 -50.79 -10.31
CA TYR A 39 -8.56 -51.58 -9.38
C TYR A 39 -8.55 -53.04 -9.84
N ASN A 40 -7.37 -53.56 -10.15
CA ASN A 40 -7.21 -54.97 -10.50
C ASN A 40 -6.51 -55.72 -9.34
N PRO A 41 -7.23 -56.58 -8.59
CA PRO A 41 -6.65 -57.36 -7.50
C PRO A 41 -5.59 -58.35 -7.99
N VAL A 42 -5.68 -58.83 -9.24
CA VAL A 42 -4.69 -59.76 -9.83
C VAL A 42 -3.29 -59.13 -9.94
N GLN A 43 -3.20 -57.79 -9.91
CA GLN A 43 -1.93 -57.07 -9.99
C GLN A 43 -1.24 -56.85 -8.63
N GLU A 44 -1.79 -57.36 -7.52
CA GLU A 44 -1.16 -57.27 -6.19
C GLU A 44 0.26 -57.87 -6.20
N PHE A 45 0.41 -59.07 -6.76
CA PHE A 45 1.71 -59.73 -6.91
C PHE A 45 2.73 -58.89 -7.70
N ASN A 46 2.29 -58.22 -8.78
CA ASN A 46 3.14 -57.35 -9.58
C ASN A 46 3.62 -56.14 -8.76
N ARG A 47 2.74 -55.57 -7.93
CA ARG A 47 3.05 -54.43 -7.05
C ARG A 47 3.99 -54.86 -5.92
N ASP A 48 3.76 -56.01 -5.30
CA ASP A 48 4.64 -56.60 -4.27
C ASP A 48 6.05 -56.85 -4.80
N LEU A 49 6.15 -57.43 -6.00
CA LEU A 49 7.43 -57.67 -6.66
C LEU A 49 8.15 -56.34 -6.91
N THR A 50 7.44 -55.33 -7.40
CA THR A 50 8.01 -54.00 -7.66
C THR A 50 8.52 -53.33 -6.39
N VAL A 51 7.75 -53.37 -5.30
CA VAL A 51 8.17 -52.85 -3.99
C VAL A 51 9.42 -53.58 -3.48
N THR A 52 9.47 -54.90 -3.64
CA THR A 52 10.61 -55.71 -3.19
C THR A 52 11.88 -55.36 -3.96
N VAL A 53 11.78 -55.22 -5.28
CA VAL A 53 12.90 -54.79 -6.14
C VAL A 53 13.36 -53.38 -5.77
N LEU A 54 12.43 -52.44 -5.54
CA LEU A 54 12.77 -51.07 -5.16
C LEU A 54 13.41 -50.98 -3.77
N ARG A 55 13.00 -51.82 -2.81
CA ARG A 55 13.67 -51.95 -1.51
C ARG A 55 15.12 -52.38 -1.67
N GLN A 56 15.34 -53.46 -2.41
CA GLN A 56 16.69 -53.97 -2.64
C GLN A 56 17.56 -52.92 -3.37
N PHE A 57 17.00 -52.26 -4.39
CA PHE A 57 17.69 -51.19 -5.10
C PHE A 57 18.05 -50.02 -4.17
N SER A 58 17.14 -49.61 -3.29
CA SER A 58 17.37 -48.53 -2.33
C SER A 58 18.52 -48.87 -1.37
N GLU A 59 18.53 -50.09 -0.82
CA GLU A 59 19.59 -50.57 0.06
C GLU A 59 20.94 -50.68 -0.66
N ASP A 60 20.96 -51.22 -1.88
CA ASP A 60 22.17 -51.32 -2.69
C ASP A 60 22.71 -49.94 -3.08
N HIS A 61 21.82 -49.01 -3.41
CA HIS A 61 22.19 -47.64 -3.74
C HIS A 61 22.81 -46.92 -2.54
N GLN A 62 22.23 -47.11 -1.35
CA GLN A 62 22.74 -46.53 -0.11
C GLN A 62 24.12 -47.07 0.24
N LYS A 63 24.33 -48.40 0.12
CA LYS A 63 25.66 -49.02 0.28
C LYS A 63 26.69 -48.47 -0.69
N ARG A 64 26.34 -48.32 -1.98
CA ARG A 64 27.25 -47.74 -3.00
C ARG A 64 27.65 -46.30 -2.67
N ILE A 65 26.72 -45.49 -2.16
CA ILE A 65 27.02 -44.11 -1.74
C ILE A 65 27.94 -44.12 -0.52
N GLU A 66 27.69 -44.98 0.46
CA GLU A 66 28.54 -45.12 1.65
C GLU A 66 29.96 -45.60 1.30
N GLU A 67 30.09 -46.52 0.34
CA GLU A 67 31.39 -46.98 -0.19
C GLU A 67 32.12 -45.87 -0.97
N GLN A 68 31.41 -45.04 -1.74
CA GLN A 68 31.96 -43.88 -2.43
C GLN A 68 32.40 -42.76 -1.47
N LYS A 69 31.70 -42.57 -0.35
CA LYS A 69 32.10 -41.63 0.70
C LYS A 69 33.33 -42.10 1.49
N LYS A 70 33.51 -43.42 1.65
CA LYS A 70 34.70 -44.02 2.29
C LYS A 70 35.95 -44.00 1.41
N THR A 71 35.79 -44.15 0.10
CA THR A 71 36.92 -44.11 -0.87
C THR A 71 37.39 -42.68 -1.14
N SER A 72 36.49 -41.70 -1.19
CA SER A 72 36.85 -40.27 -1.37
C SER A 72 37.55 -39.62 -0.17
N SER A 73 37.60 -40.28 0.99
CA SER A 73 38.31 -39.80 2.20
C SER A 73 39.70 -40.41 2.37
N SER A 74 40.14 -41.32 1.48
CA SER A 74 41.40 -42.07 1.65
C SER A 74 42.42 -41.97 0.51
N GLU A 75 42.14 -41.26 -0.59
CA GLU A 75 43.12 -41.07 -1.68
C GLU A 75 43.40 -39.59 -1.94
N GLY A 76 44.67 -39.22 -1.80
CA GLY A 76 45.22 -37.92 -2.17
C GLY A 76 45.24 -37.70 -3.68
N GLU A 77 45.32 -36.42 -4.03
CA GLU A 77 45.36 -35.80 -5.36
C GLU A 77 46.03 -36.62 -6.47
N GLU A 78 45.32 -36.79 -7.60
CA GLU A 78 45.76 -36.44 -8.98
C GLU A 78 44.89 -37.16 -10.05
N GLU A 79 43.87 -36.48 -10.60
CA GLU A 79 43.48 -36.50 -12.04
C GLU A 79 42.19 -35.68 -12.31
N PRO A 80 41.96 -35.14 -13.53
CA PRO A 80 41.01 -34.04 -13.77
C PRO A 80 39.54 -34.51 -13.84
N PRO A 81 38.56 -33.64 -13.47
CA PRO A 81 37.18 -34.09 -13.29
C PRO A 81 36.47 -34.23 -14.64
N LYS A 82 36.02 -35.45 -14.96
CA LYS A 82 34.99 -35.65 -16.00
C LYS A 82 33.68 -35.00 -15.51
N LYS A 83 33.11 -34.10 -16.32
CA LYS A 83 31.80 -33.46 -16.13
C LYS A 83 30.73 -34.49 -15.73
N LYS A 84 30.44 -34.61 -14.43
CA LYS A 84 29.24 -35.30 -13.94
C LYS A 84 28.20 -34.22 -13.63
N ASN A 85 27.04 -34.34 -14.26
CA ASN A 85 25.85 -33.54 -13.92
C ASN A 85 25.63 -33.66 -12.41
N LYS A 86 25.80 -32.55 -11.68
CA LYS A 86 25.48 -32.44 -10.26
C LYS A 86 23.95 -32.55 -10.11
N ILE A 87 23.49 -33.77 -9.90
CA ILE A 87 22.14 -34.05 -9.41
C ILE A 87 22.30 -34.23 -7.89
N ASN A 88 21.55 -33.42 -7.13
CA ASN A 88 21.55 -33.29 -5.66
C ASN A 88 21.88 -34.58 -4.89
N ASP A 89 22.87 -34.49 -4.01
CA ASP A 89 23.57 -35.60 -3.35
C ASP A 89 23.07 -35.87 -1.91
N ASP A 90 21.75 -35.98 -1.73
CA ASP A 90 21.15 -36.37 -0.45
C ASP A 90 21.13 -37.89 -0.25
N GLY A 91 21.58 -38.66 -1.25
CA GLY A 91 21.60 -40.12 -1.24
C GLY A 91 20.22 -40.80 -1.27
N LYS A 92 19.14 -40.03 -1.46
CA LYS A 92 17.76 -40.51 -1.51
C LYS A 92 17.31 -40.84 -2.94
N ILE A 93 16.46 -41.85 -3.09
CA ILE A 93 15.93 -42.26 -4.40
C ILE A 93 14.71 -41.43 -4.80
N ARG A 94 14.56 -41.15 -6.11
CA ARG A 94 13.42 -40.43 -6.69
C ARG A 94 12.69 -41.33 -7.67
N ILE A 95 11.37 -41.45 -7.53
CA ILE A 95 10.56 -42.45 -8.23
C ILE A 95 9.45 -41.74 -9.02
N LEU A 96 9.23 -42.15 -10.28
CA LEU A 96 8.10 -41.72 -11.10
C LEU A 96 7.18 -42.90 -11.34
N ASP A 97 5.92 -42.77 -10.91
CA ASP A 97 4.82 -43.63 -11.31
C ASP A 97 4.03 -42.92 -12.42
N ALA A 98 4.39 -43.20 -13.67
CA ALA A 98 3.96 -42.42 -14.83
C ALA A 98 2.47 -42.57 -15.19
N LEU A 99 1.86 -43.70 -14.83
CA LEU A 99 0.46 -44.06 -15.11
C LEU A 99 -0.15 -44.64 -13.84
N SER A 100 -0.46 -43.76 -12.90
CA SER A 100 -0.69 -44.09 -11.50
C SER A 100 -2.14 -44.48 -11.18
N ALA A 101 -3.10 -44.13 -12.05
CA ALA A 101 -4.53 -44.36 -11.87
C ALA A 101 -5.03 -43.90 -10.50
N SER A 102 -5.21 -44.81 -9.54
CA SER A 102 -5.64 -44.48 -8.17
C SER A 102 -4.53 -43.99 -7.24
N GLY A 103 -3.26 -44.03 -7.67
CA GLY A 103 -2.12 -43.67 -6.85
C GLY A 103 -1.52 -44.84 -6.07
N LEU A 104 -2.13 -46.04 -6.14
CA LEU A 104 -1.81 -47.15 -5.23
C LEU A 104 -0.32 -47.53 -5.23
N ARG A 105 0.33 -47.60 -6.40
CA ARG A 105 1.76 -47.93 -6.49
C ARG A 105 2.62 -46.88 -5.82
N ALA A 106 2.43 -45.61 -6.17
CA ALA A 106 3.14 -44.50 -5.56
C ALA A 106 2.97 -44.45 -4.03
N LEU A 107 1.76 -44.71 -3.53
CA LEU A 107 1.44 -44.75 -2.09
C LEU A 107 2.10 -45.94 -1.37
N ARG A 108 2.20 -47.09 -2.05
CA ARG A 108 2.98 -48.22 -1.52
C ARG A 108 4.46 -47.91 -1.52
N PHE A 109 5.00 -47.28 -2.57
CA PHE A 109 6.41 -46.87 -2.60
C PHE A 109 6.75 -45.93 -1.44
N SER A 110 5.88 -44.96 -1.14
CA SER A 110 6.13 -44.00 -0.05
C SER A 110 6.12 -44.66 1.34
N LYS A 111 5.26 -45.66 1.56
CA LYS A 111 5.11 -46.33 2.86
C LYS A 111 6.01 -47.53 3.07
N GLU A 112 6.43 -48.17 1.97
CA GLU A 112 7.06 -49.47 2.01
C GLU A 112 8.54 -49.42 1.63
N VAL A 113 8.98 -48.48 0.79
CA VAL A 113 10.39 -48.39 0.35
C VAL A 113 11.16 -47.39 1.22
N PRO A 114 12.28 -47.78 1.84
CA PRO A 114 13.10 -46.87 2.64
C PRO A 114 13.90 -45.91 1.75
N ASN A 115 14.36 -44.80 2.33
CA ASN A 115 15.27 -43.84 1.69
C ASN A 115 14.75 -43.22 0.38
N VAL A 116 13.43 -43.11 0.24
CA VAL A 116 12.80 -42.38 -0.87
C VAL A 116 12.72 -40.89 -0.51
N GLY A 117 13.24 -40.05 -1.40
CA GLY A 117 13.17 -38.59 -1.25
C GLY A 117 11.93 -38.00 -1.90
N PHE A 118 11.55 -38.51 -3.07
CA PHE A 118 10.45 -37.93 -3.84
C PHE A 118 9.75 -39.00 -4.70
N ILE A 119 8.42 -38.95 -4.77
CA ILE A 119 7.60 -39.81 -5.62
C ILE A 119 6.64 -38.93 -6.42
N MET A 120 6.69 -39.03 -7.75
CA MET A 120 5.72 -38.39 -8.63
C MET A 120 4.70 -39.43 -9.09
N ALA A 121 3.43 -39.23 -8.73
CA ALA A 121 2.30 -40.01 -9.25
C ALA A 121 1.62 -39.20 -10.35
N ASN A 122 1.71 -39.66 -11.60
CA ASN A 122 1.14 -38.99 -12.75
C ASN A 122 0.03 -39.83 -13.38
N ASP A 123 -1.02 -39.17 -13.88
CA ASP A 123 -2.03 -39.79 -14.74
C ASP A 123 -2.57 -38.74 -15.71
N PHE A 124 -3.08 -39.20 -16.86
CA PHE A 124 -3.66 -38.32 -17.88
C PHE A 124 -5.11 -37.93 -17.54
N SER A 125 -5.83 -38.75 -16.77
CA SER A 125 -7.23 -38.51 -16.44
C SER A 125 -7.40 -37.59 -15.23
N ASP A 126 -8.15 -36.51 -15.38
CA ASP A 126 -8.48 -35.59 -14.27
C ASP A 126 -9.14 -36.32 -13.08
N ASN A 127 -9.96 -37.33 -13.36
CA ASN A 127 -10.60 -38.17 -12.34
C ASN A 127 -9.57 -39.03 -11.58
N ALA A 128 -8.55 -39.52 -12.29
CA ALA A 128 -7.47 -40.29 -11.68
C ALA A 128 -6.60 -39.38 -10.79
N VAL A 129 -6.26 -38.18 -11.25
CA VAL A 129 -5.54 -37.17 -10.46
C VAL A 129 -6.31 -36.77 -9.20
N ALA A 130 -7.62 -36.59 -9.29
CA ALA A 130 -8.47 -36.33 -8.13
C ALA A 130 -8.44 -37.51 -7.13
N SER A 131 -8.54 -38.74 -7.62
CA SER A 131 -8.45 -39.96 -6.80
C SER A 131 -7.08 -40.10 -6.13
N ILE A 132 -5.98 -39.85 -6.85
CA ILE A 132 -4.62 -39.84 -6.30
C ILE A 132 -4.53 -38.88 -5.12
N GLN A 133 -5.05 -37.66 -5.26
CA GLN A 133 -5.01 -36.64 -4.21
C GLN A 133 -5.82 -37.05 -2.96
N GLU A 134 -7.01 -37.64 -3.14
CA GLU A 134 -7.79 -38.19 -2.04
C GLU A 134 -7.07 -39.34 -1.33
N ASN A 135 -6.41 -40.21 -2.10
CA ASN A 135 -5.70 -41.35 -1.56
C ASN A 135 -4.38 -40.97 -0.88
N VAL A 136 -3.70 -39.91 -1.34
CA VAL A 136 -2.55 -39.32 -0.63
C VAL A 136 -2.95 -38.83 0.75
N LYS A 137 -4.07 -38.10 0.84
CA LYS A 137 -4.67 -37.67 2.12
C LYS A 137 -5.00 -38.84 3.03
N LEU A 138 -5.68 -39.84 2.49
CA LEU A 138 -6.12 -41.02 3.22
C LEU A 138 -4.94 -41.86 3.76
N ASN A 139 -3.75 -41.69 3.20
CA ASN A 139 -2.54 -42.37 3.62
C ASN A 139 -1.61 -41.55 4.52
N GLU A 140 -1.95 -40.29 4.82
CA GLU A 140 -1.12 -39.38 5.64
C GLU A 140 0.31 -39.22 5.08
N VAL A 141 0.46 -39.31 3.76
CA VAL A 141 1.75 -39.12 3.05
C VAL A 141 1.81 -37.77 2.33
N GLU A 142 1.12 -36.77 2.88
CA GLU A 142 1.23 -35.37 2.46
C GLU A 142 2.61 -34.83 2.86
N GLY A 143 3.64 -35.20 2.10
CA GLY A 143 4.93 -34.53 2.13
C GLY A 143 4.87 -33.27 1.26
N LEU A 144 5.56 -32.22 1.72
CA LEU A 144 5.75 -30.90 1.11
C LEU A 144 5.54 -30.90 -0.41
N THR A 145 4.74 -29.94 -0.89
CA THR A 145 4.50 -29.81 -2.32
C THR A 145 5.86 -29.68 -3.01
N TRP A 146 6.12 -30.46 -4.08
CA TRP A 146 7.36 -30.43 -4.86
C TRP A 146 7.89 -28.99 -5.08
N LEU A 147 6.97 -28.04 -5.25
CA LEU A 147 7.26 -26.63 -5.41
C LEU A 147 7.94 -25.98 -4.19
N GLU A 148 7.55 -26.30 -2.96
CA GLU A 148 8.17 -25.77 -1.73
C GLU A 148 9.66 -26.16 -1.65
N GLU A 149 10.00 -27.42 -1.96
CA GLU A 149 11.39 -27.88 -1.98
C GLU A 149 12.21 -27.24 -3.11
N GLN A 150 11.60 -27.00 -4.27
CA GLN A 150 12.26 -26.26 -5.37
C GLN A 150 12.50 -24.79 -4.99
N LEU A 151 11.55 -24.16 -4.30
CA LEU A 151 11.64 -22.77 -3.87
C LEU A 151 12.67 -22.57 -2.75
N ASP A 152 12.94 -23.60 -1.93
CA ASP A 152 14.02 -23.57 -0.93
C ASP A 152 15.41 -23.62 -1.57
N ASN A 153 15.54 -24.22 -2.76
CA ASN A 153 16.83 -24.47 -3.41
C ASN A 153 16.93 -23.83 -4.81
N ILE A 154 16.68 -22.53 -4.90
CA ILE A 154 16.74 -21.80 -6.17
C ILE A 154 18.20 -21.48 -6.54
N SER A 155 18.65 -22.00 -7.68
CA SER A 155 19.91 -21.61 -8.30
C SER A 155 19.75 -20.32 -9.10
N LEU A 156 20.75 -19.44 -9.03
CA LEU A 156 20.88 -18.29 -9.92
C LEU A 156 21.81 -18.65 -11.10
N PRO A 157 21.53 -18.18 -12.34
CA PRO A 157 20.42 -17.33 -12.75
C PRO A 157 19.06 -18.05 -12.67
N ALA A 158 18.02 -17.29 -12.38
CA ALA A 158 16.69 -17.83 -12.14
C ALA A 158 16.07 -18.44 -13.41
N SER A 159 15.58 -19.68 -13.31
CA SER A 159 14.97 -20.40 -14.43
C SER A 159 13.64 -19.79 -14.86
N GLU A 160 13.47 -19.56 -16.17
CA GLU A 160 12.22 -19.09 -16.78
C GLU A 160 11.05 -20.06 -16.51
N LEU A 161 11.28 -21.37 -16.69
CA LEU A 161 10.27 -22.41 -16.50
C LEU A 161 9.73 -22.44 -15.07
N LEU A 162 10.58 -22.19 -14.07
CA LEU A 162 10.13 -22.14 -12.68
C LEU A 162 9.16 -20.98 -12.45
N ALA A 163 9.39 -19.83 -13.10
CA ALA A 163 8.52 -18.67 -12.98
C ALA A 163 7.14 -18.92 -13.60
N ASP A 164 7.10 -19.60 -14.74
CA ASP A 164 5.85 -20.03 -15.38
C ASP A 164 5.07 -21.03 -14.53
N VAL A 165 5.76 -22.02 -13.96
CA VAL A 165 5.14 -23.01 -13.07
C VAL A 165 4.57 -22.34 -11.83
N VAL A 166 5.32 -21.41 -11.21
CA VAL A 166 4.84 -20.67 -10.03
C VAL A 166 3.61 -19.81 -10.36
N ASP A 167 3.62 -19.08 -11.48
CA ASP A 167 2.50 -18.24 -11.90
C ASP A 167 1.25 -19.10 -12.22
N GLY A 168 1.42 -20.20 -12.96
CA GLY A 168 0.33 -21.13 -13.27
C GLY A 168 -0.23 -21.82 -12.03
N PHE A 169 0.64 -22.27 -11.12
CA PHE A 169 0.22 -22.90 -9.87
C PHE A 169 -0.53 -21.92 -8.97
N ALA A 170 -0.06 -20.67 -8.84
CA ALA A 170 -0.75 -19.63 -8.07
C ALA A 170 -2.17 -19.38 -8.58
N GLN A 171 -2.35 -19.30 -9.90
CA GLN A 171 -3.66 -19.14 -10.51
C GLN A 171 -4.53 -20.38 -10.27
N PHE A 172 -3.99 -21.59 -10.41
CA PHE A 172 -4.71 -22.82 -10.11
C PHE A 172 -5.18 -22.89 -8.65
N SER A 173 -4.30 -22.56 -7.69
CA SER A 173 -4.59 -22.55 -6.27
C SER A 173 -5.69 -21.56 -5.90
N ALA A 174 -5.77 -20.42 -6.59
CA ALA A 174 -6.84 -19.45 -6.37
C ALA A 174 -8.23 -19.98 -6.76
N HIS A 175 -8.32 -20.87 -7.76
CA HIS A 175 -9.59 -21.47 -8.19
C HIS A 175 -9.99 -22.67 -7.32
N HIS A 176 -9.02 -23.37 -6.72
CA HIS A 176 -9.23 -24.60 -5.96
C HIS A 176 -8.89 -24.42 -4.48
N ASN A 177 -9.68 -23.57 -3.80
CA ASN A 177 -9.59 -23.24 -2.37
C ASN A 177 -8.95 -24.36 -1.53
N GLY A 178 -7.74 -24.10 -1.01
CA GLY A 178 -7.03 -25.00 -0.09
C GLY A 178 -5.96 -25.91 -0.71
N LYS A 179 -5.69 -25.84 -2.03
CA LYS A 179 -4.58 -26.58 -2.70
C LYS A 179 -3.48 -25.61 -3.18
N GLY A 180 -2.70 -25.06 -2.25
CA GLY A 180 -1.59 -24.14 -2.54
C GLY A 180 -0.41 -24.34 -1.59
N LEU A 181 0.57 -23.42 -1.63
CA LEU A 181 1.69 -23.42 -0.68
C LEU A 181 1.19 -23.42 0.77
N SER A 182 1.87 -24.13 1.67
CA SER A 182 1.47 -24.19 3.08
C SER A 182 1.65 -22.82 3.79
N ASP A 183 0.73 -22.50 4.71
CA ASP A 183 0.80 -21.26 5.49
C ASP A 183 2.07 -21.20 6.36
N GLU A 184 2.54 -22.35 6.86
CA GLU A 184 3.81 -22.47 7.57
C GLU A 184 5.01 -22.12 6.69
N PHE A 185 5.05 -22.61 5.44
CA PHE A 185 6.11 -22.27 4.49
C PHE A 185 6.13 -20.77 4.16
N LEU A 186 4.96 -20.17 3.93
CA LEU A 186 4.84 -18.73 3.66
C LEU A 186 5.31 -17.89 4.85
N LYS A 187 4.90 -18.25 6.07
CA LYS A 187 5.34 -17.59 7.31
C LYS A 187 6.85 -17.74 7.52
N LYS A 188 7.42 -18.92 7.28
CA LYS A 188 8.85 -19.19 7.39
C LYS A 188 9.66 -18.37 6.38
N THR A 189 9.15 -18.19 5.16
CA THR A 189 9.86 -17.48 4.07
C THR A 189 10.17 -16.02 4.41
N TYR A 190 9.23 -15.33 5.06
CA TYR A 190 9.38 -13.93 5.49
C TYR A 190 9.72 -13.79 6.98
N SER A 191 10.16 -14.88 7.62
CA SER A 191 10.73 -14.85 8.96
C SER A 191 12.26 -14.77 8.91
N GLY A 192 12.87 -14.25 9.98
CA GLY A 192 14.33 -14.10 10.10
C GLY A 192 14.87 -12.80 9.49
N ASP A 193 16.18 -12.77 9.20
CA ASP A 193 16.84 -11.59 8.65
C ASP A 193 16.33 -11.27 7.23
N LEU A 194 15.76 -10.08 7.06
CA LEU A 194 15.22 -9.62 5.78
C LEU A 194 16.32 -9.30 4.77
N LEU A 195 17.55 -9.05 5.22
CA LEU A 195 18.68 -8.68 4.38
C LEU A 195 19.54 -9.88 3.93
N ASP A 196 19.23 -11.11 4.35
CA ASP A 196 19.98 -12.29 3.90
C ASP A 196 19.79 -12.53 2.39
N GLY A 197 20.85 -12.24 1.62
CA GLY A 197 20.91 -12.38 0.17
C GLY A 197 20.59 -13.79 -0.32
N ARG A 198 20.89 -14.84 0.47
CA ARG A 198 20.62 -16.24 0.09
C ARG A 198 19.13 -16.56 0.00
N THR A 199 18.31 -15.85 0.79
CA THR A 199 16.86 -16.05 0.83
C THR A 199 16.09 -15.16 -0.13
N VAL A 200 16.74 -14.15 -0.74
CA VAL A 200 16.11 -13.22 -1.68
C VAL A 200 15.50 -13.93 -2.90
N PRO A 201 16.18 -14.88 -3.57
CA PRO A 201 15.57 -15.62 -4.68
C PRO A 201 14.27 -16.32 -4.26
N LYS A 202 14.29 -17.06 -3.15
CA LYS A 202 13.11 -17.72 -2.58
C LYS A 202 11.98 -16.73 -2.34
N ARG A 203 12.28 -15.60 -1.69
CA ARG A 203 11.31 -14.54 -1.37
C ARG A 203 10.72 -13.90 -2.63
N LEU A 204 11.51 -13.70 -3.68
CA LEU A 204 11.03 -13.15 -4.95
C LEU A 204 10.04 -14.09 -5.66
N PHE A 205 10.32 -15.39 -5.69
CA PHE A 205 9.38 -16.36 -6.27
C PHE A 205 8.12 -16.54 -5.42
N VAL A 206 8.23 -16.51 -4.09
CA VAL A 206 7.04 -16.51 -3.22
C VAL A 206 6.24 -15.20 -3.36
N LEU A 207 6.90 -14.05 -3.56
CA LEU A 207 6.23 -12.79 -3.92
C LEU A 207 5.46 -12.94 -5.24
N LEU A 208 6.07 -13.54 -6.27
CA LEU A 208 5.38 -13.83 -7.54
C LEU A 208 4.13 -14.69 -7.29
N TYR A 209 4.27 -15.80 -6.55
CA TYR A 209 3.15 -16.67 -6.18
C TYR A 209 2.02 -15.90 -5.49
N LEU A 210 2.34 -15.14 -4.43
CA LEU A 210 1.34 -14.40 -3.66
C LEU A 210 0.65 -13.32 -4.49
N CYS A 211 1.42 -12.61 -5.33
CA CYS A 211 0.86 -11.61 -6.23
C CYS A 211 -0.08 -12.24 -7.27
N SER A 212 0.35 -13.30 -7.95
CA SER A 212 -0.48 -14.00 -8.94
C SER A 212 -1.71 -14.65 -8.31
N TYR A 213 -1.56 -15.25 -7.12
CA TYR A 213 -2.66 -15.82 -6.35
C TYR A 213 -3.66 -14.73 -5.96
N ARG A 214 -3.19 -13.60 -5.41
CA ARG A 214 -4.07 -12.48 -5.01
C ARG A 214 -4.83 -11.92 -6.19
N GLU A 215 -4.16 -11.73 -7.32
CA GLU A 215 -4.81 -11.24 -8.54
C GLU A 215 -5.91 -12.22 -9.02
N ALA A 216 -5.61 -13.53 -9.05
CA ALA A 216 -6.58 -14.55 -9.43
C ALA A 216 -7.74 -14.68 -8.42
N ALA A 217 -7.46 -14.65 -7.13
CA ALA A 217 -8.45 -14.71 -6.06
C ALA A 217 -9.39 -13.49 -6.11
N GLN A 218 -8.87 -12.30 -6.39
CA GLN A 218 -9.68 -11.09 -6.55
C GLN A 218 -10.56 -11.08 -7.81
N ARG A 219 -10.14 -11.77 -8.88
CA ARG A 219 -11.00 -11.97 -10.06
C ARG A 219 -12.23 -12.79 -9.71
N LEU A 220 -12.05 -13.82 -8.88
CA LEU A 220 -13.15 -14.70 -8.42
C LEU A 220 -14.03 -13.96 -7.41
N ASP A 221 -13.46 -13.51 -6.29
CA ASP A 221 -14.15 -12.76 -5.25
C ASP A 221 -13.49 -11.38 -5.02
N SER A 222 -14.22 -10.33 -5.40
CA SER A 222 -13.79 -8.94 -5.20
C SER A 222 -13.72 -8.53 -3.73
N ALA A 223 -14.44 -9.24 -2.84
CA ALA A 223 -14.43 -8.98 -1.41
C ALA A 223 -13.34 -9.75 -0.65
N LEU A 224 -12.61 -10.65 -1.32
CA LEU A 224 -11.53 -11.46 -0.74
C LEU A 224 -11.94 -12.18 0.56
N ARG A 225 -13.20 -12.60 0.68
CA ARG A 225 -13.71 -13.19 1.93
C ARG A 225 -13.14 -14.59 2.17
N ASN A 226 -12.75 -15.27 1.10
CA ASN A 226 -12.26 -16.64 1.10
C ASN A 226 -10.79 -16.71 0.66
N LEU A 227 -9.90 -16.00 1.36
CA LEU A 227 -8.46 -16.19 1.17
C LEU A 227 -8.03 -17.50 1.83
N SER A 228 -7.24 -18.33 1.13
CA SER A 228 -6.68 -19.55 1.72
C SER A 228 -5.49 -19.29 2.65
N PHE A 229 -5.01 -18.05 2.72
CA PHE A 229 -3.82 -17.66 3.48
C PHE A 229 -4.11 -16.49 4.40
N ASP A 230 -3.35 -16.42 5.50
CA ASP A 230 -3.44 -15.31 6.44
C ASP A 230 -2.96 -14.00 5.80
N ALA A 231 -3.81 -12.96 5.87
CA ALA A 231 -3.49 -11.63 5.36
C ALA A 231 -2.29 -10.98 6.07
N SER A 232 -1.92 -11.47 7.26
CA SER A 232 -0.75 -11.02 8.01
C SER A 232 0.57 -11.19 7.24
N ILE A 233 0.64 -12.14 6.31
CA ILE A 233 1.83 -12.39 5.48
C ILE A 233 2.20 -11.15 4.67
N TYR A 234 1.20 -10.45 4.11
CA TYR A 234 1.44 -9.26 3.31
C TYR A 234 2.03 -8.11 4.14
N ARG A 235 1.81 -8.08 5.46
CA ARG A 235 2.35 -7.05 6.36
C ARG A 235 3.86 -7.20 6.56
N LYS A 236 4.36 -8.44 6.58
CA LYS A 236 5.78 -8.76 6.81
C LYS A 236 6.66 -8.70 5.56
N MET A 237 6.08 -8.46 4.40
CA MET A 237 6.76 -8.59 3.12
C MET A 237 7.43 -7.28 2.68
N PRO A 238 8.78 -7.22 2.61
CA PRO A 238 9.49 -6.00 2.22
C PRO A 238 9.57 -5.86 0.70
N VAL A 239 8.43 -5.60 0.06
CA VAL A 239 8.29 -5.59 -1.41
C VAL A 239 9.32 -4.65 -2.07
N ARG A 240 9.48 -3.42 -1.56
CA ARG A 240 10.37 -2.42 -2.17
C ARG A 240 11.84 -2.87 -2.13
N TYR A 241 12.29 -3.43 -1.02
CA TYR A 241 13.63 -3.99 -0.88
C TYR A 241 13.88 -5.12 -1.89
N LEU A 242 12.99 -6.13 -1.92
CA LEU A 242 13.14 -7.28 -2.83
C LEU A 242 13.20 -6.85 -4.29
N LEU A 243 12.33 -5.91 -4.70
CA LEU A 243 12.35 -5.37 -6.05
C LEU A 243 13.62 -4.56 -6.33
N SER A 244 14.13 -3.81 -5.35
CA SER A 244 15.37 -3.03 -5.52
C SER A 244 16.60 -3.94 -5.67
N VAL A 245 16.65 -5.07 -4.96
CA VAL A 245 17.71 -6.09 -5.13
C VAL A 245 17.63 -6.74 -6.51
N MET A 246 16.42 -7.07 -6.97
CA MET A 246 16.20 -7.65 -8.29
C MET A 246 16.59 -6.68 -9.42
N GLU A 247 16.32 -5.37 -9.28
CA GLU A 247 16.79 -4.36 -10.25
C GLU A 247 18.31 -4.21 -10.25
N GLN A 248 18.96 -4.37 -9.09
CA GLN A 248 20.42 -4.26 -8.99
C GLN A 248 21.13 -5.44 -9.65
N TYR A 249 20.63 -6.66 -9.49
CA TYR A 249 21.15 -7.89 -10.12
C TYR A 249 20.33 -8.29 -11.35
N HIS A 250 20.22 -7.38 -12.31
CA HIS A 250 19.37 -7.56 -13.48
C HIS A 250 19.65 -8.87 -14.24
N ASP A 251 20.94 -9.20 -14.44
CA ASP A 251 21.38 -10.36 -15.22
C ASP A 251 20.95 -11.71 -14.59
N GLU A 252 20.83 -11.77 -13.26
CA GLU A 252 20.47 -13.00 -12.54
C GLU A 252 18.95 -13.28 -12.56
N TYR A 253 18.15 -12.24 -12.77
CA TYR A 253 16.68 -12.28 -12.69
C TYR A 253 15.97 -11.91 -14.00
N GLU A 254 16.68 -11.79 -15.12
CA GLU A 254 16.20 -11.28 -16.40
C GLU A 254 14.82 -11.84 -16.81
N PHE A 255 14.64 -13.16 -16.72
CA PHE A 255 13.40 -13.85 -17.14
C PHE A 255 12.24 -13.72 -16.15
N VAL A 256 12.54 -13.66 -14.85
CA VAL A 256 11.51 -13.60 -13.79
C VAL A 256 11.02 -12.16 -13.59
N ARG A 257 11.91 -11.20 -13.82
CA ARG A 257 11.70 -9.77 -13.55
C ARG A 257 10.43 -9.20 -14.19
N PRO A 258 10.13 -9.39 -15.49
CA PRO A 258 8.94 -8.82 -16.12
C PRO A 258 7.64 -9.30 -15.44
N LYS A 259 7.58 -10.58 -15.06
CA LYS A 259 6.42 -11.16 -14.37
C LYS A 259 6.23 -10.54 -12.99
N ILE A 260 7.30 -10.47 -12.19
CA ILE A 260 7.24 -9.89 -10.84
C ILE A 260 6.84 -8.41 -10.91
N ILE A 261 7.50 -7.61 -11.74
CA ILE A 261 7.24 -6.16 -11.82
C ILE A 261 5.81 -5.90 -12.28
N THR A 262 5.33 -6.61 -13.30
CA THR A 262 3.97 -6.40 -13.84
C THR A 262 2.93 -6.67 -12.77
N ARG A 263 3.08 -7.77 -12.02
CA ARG A 263 2.16 -8.14 -10.93
C ARG A 263 2.28 -7.21 -9.73
N ALA A 264 3.50 -6.86 -9.34
CA ALA A 264 3.76 -5.95 -8.22
C ALA A 264 3.28 -4.53 -8.51
N ALA A 265 3.39 -4.04 -9.75
CA ALA A 265 2.89 -2.71 -10.12
C ALA A 265 1.36 -2.61 -10.07
N ILE A 266 0.65 -3.72 -10.29
CA ILE A 266 -0.81 -3.79 -10.16
C ILE A 266 -1.23 -3.80 -8.69
N ILE A 267 -0.56 -4.62 -7.86
CA ILE A 267 -0.98 -4.88 -6.47
C ILE A 267 -0.38 -3.87 -5.48
N PHE A 268 0.89 -3.51 -5.66
CA PHE A 268 1.70 -2.67 -4.78
C PHE A 268 2.35 -1.48 -5.51
N PRO A 269 1.60 -0.66 -6.28
CA PRO A 269 2.18 0.48 -7.01
C PRO A 269 2.89 1.48 -6.09
N TYR A 270 2.51 1.54 -4.81
CA TYR A 270 3.10 2.42 -3.80
C TYR A 270 4.41 1.89 -3.21
N MET A 271 4.77 0.62 -3.42
CA MET A 271 6.03 0.01 -2.94
C MET A 271 7.04 -0.25 -4.06
N MET A 272 6.80 0.27 -5.27
CA MET A 272 7.75 0.15 -6.36
C MET A 272 9.13 0.75 -6.01
N PRO A 273 10.22 0.23 -6.60
CA PRO A 273 11.57 0.71 -6.35
C PRO A 273 11.72 2.17 -6.79
N THR A 274 12.57 2.90 -6.09
CA THR A 274 12.95 4.28 -6.41
C THR A 274 14.44 4.32 -6.71
N PRO A 275 14.94 5.35 -7.40
CA PRO A 275 16.39 5.53 -7.60
C PRO A 275 17.18 5.55 -6.27
N VAL A 276 16.56 6.08 -5.20
CA VAL A 276 17.18 6.12 -3.87
C VAL A 276 17.24 4.74 -3.24
N SER A 277 16.18 3.92 -3.37
CA SER A 277 16.18 2.56 -2.83
C SER A 277 17.21 1.67 -3.52
N MET A 278 17.35 1.78 -4.85
CA MET A 278 18.37 1.04 -5.60
C MET A 278 19.79 1.42 -5.17
N ASN A 279 20.07 2.73 -5.02
CA ASN A 279 21.36 3.20 -4.55
C ASN A 279 21.69 2.71 -3.13
N LEU A 280 20.69 2.70 -2.22
CA LEU A 280 20.88 2.19 -0.86
C LEU A 280 21.22 0.70 -0.86
N VAL A 281 20.58 -0.10 -1.70
CA VAL A 281 20.89 -1.53 -1.83
C VAL A 281 22.29 -1.73 -2.40
N ALA A 282 22.66 -1.00 -3.46
CA ALA A 282 23.98 -1.08 -4.07
C ALA A 282 25.13 -0.72 -3.11
N VAL A 283 24.94 0.26 -2.22
CA VAL A 283 25.93 0.65 -1.22
C VAL A 283 26.06 -0.43 -0.14
N ASN A 284 24.94 -0.97 0.34
CA ASN A 284 24.93 -1.91 1.46
C ASN A 284 25.30 -3.35 1.06
N GLN A 285 25.11 -3.76 -0.20
CA GLN A 285 25.55 -5.08 -0.66
C GLN A 285 27.08 -5.18 -0.74
N LYS A 286 27.76 -4.09 -1.11
CA LYS A 286 29.23 -4.03 -1.09
C LYS A 286 29.82 -4.19 0.32
N THR A 287 29.08 -3.79 1.35
CA THR A 287 29.45 -4.01 2.75
C THR A 287 29.01 -5.38 3.26
N ALA A 288 27.85 -5.90 2.80
CA ALA A 288 27.32 -7.19 3.23
C ALA A 288 28.15 -8.40 2.75
N ASP A 289 28.80 -8.33 1.58
CA ASP A 289 29.67 -9.41 1.08
C ASP A 289 30.98 -9.57 1.90
N MET A 290 31.30 -8.61 2.79
CA MET A 290 32.46 -8.65 3.68
C MET A 290 32.14 -9.15 5.10
N GLU A 291 30.86 -9.17 5.50
CA GLU A 291 30.42 -9.39 6.89
C GLU A 291 29.35 -10.48 6.97
N VAL A 292 29.75 -11.75 6.91
CA VAL A 292 28.86 -12.86 7.27
C VAL A 292 29.65 -13.90 8.08
N LEU A 293 29.52 -13.86 9.42
CA LEU A 293 29.20 -15.01 10.30
C LEU A 293 29.26 -14.76 11.83
N GLU A 294 29.49 -13.56 12.38
CA GLU A 294 29.65 -13.39 13.86
C GLU A 294 28.71 -12.36 14.56
N GLU A 295 27.74 -11.75 13.87
CA GLU A 295 27.11 -10.51 14.38
C GLU A 295 25.74 -10.62 15.08
N GLY A 296 25.06 -11.78 15.06
CA GLY A 296 23.69 -11.90 15.61
C GLY A 296 23.60 -11.58 17.11
N GLU A 297 24.50 -12.15 17.92
CA GLU A 297 24.57 -11.91 19.36
C GLU A 297 25.10 -10.50 19.70
N GLN A 298 26.02 -9.97 18.87
CA GLN A 298 26.54 -8.62 19.03
C GLN A 298 25.47 -7.56 18.74
N LEU A 299 24.59 -7.81 17.78
CA LEU A 299 23.47 -6.94 17.42
C LEU A 299 22.46 -6.81 18.57
N GLU A 300 22.03 -7.93 19.15
CA GLU A 300 21.11 -7.93 20.29
C GLU A 300 21.71 -7.25 21.52
N SER A 301 23.02 -7.47 21.78
CA SER A 301 23.76 -6.78 22.83
C SER A 301 23.83 -5.27 22.61
N LYS A 302 24.13 -4.80 21.38
CA LYS A 302 24.18 -3.36 21.06
C LYS A 302 22.82 -2.68 21.21
N ILE A 303 21.73 -3.36 20.82
CA ILE A 303 20.37 -2.84 20.99
C ILE A 303 20.01 -2.77 22.48
N ALA A 304 20.38 -3.79 23.27
CA ALA A 304 20.20 -3.77 24.72
C ALA A 304 20.99 -2.63 25.38
N ASP A 305 22.21 -2.35 24.91
CA ASP A 305 23.02 -1.22 25.38
C ASP A 305 22.35 0.12 25.05
N TRP A 306 21.77 0.29 23.85
CA TRP A 306 21.02 1.50 23.51
C TRP A 306 19.75 1.66 24.36
N ILE A 307 19.03 0.57 24.63
CA ILE A 307 17.87 0.58 25.54
C ILE A 307 18.29 1.00 26.95
N LYS A 308 19.43 0.50 27.43
CA LYS A 308 19.99 0.88 28.74
C LYS A 308 20.45 2.33 28.78
N MET A 309 21.14 2.82 27.76
CA MET A 309 21.50 4.24 27.64
C MET A 309 20.28 5.15 27.63
N LEU A 310 19.18 4.69 27.02
CA LEU A 310 17.93 5.43 26.98
C LEU A 310 17.26 5.54 28.35
N SER A 311 17.35 4.52 29.20
CA SER A 311 16.83 4.57 30.57
C SER A 311 17.71 5.38 31.53
N GLU A 312 19.03 5.34 31.35
CA GLU A 312 20.01 5.94 32.29
C GLU A 312 20.35 7.41 31.99
N HIS A 313 20.61 7.77 30.73
CA HIS A 313 21.22 9.08 30.39
C HIS A 313 20.27 10.06 29.68
N LYS A 314 19.12 9.58 29.16
CA LYS A 314 18.17 10.38 28.35
C LYS A 314 18.81 11.13 27.16
N GLU A 315 19.99 10.73 26.70
CA GLU A 315 20.70 11.34 25.57
C GLU A 315 20.18 10.82 24.22
N MET A 316 18.90 11.10 23.93
CA MET A 316 18.19 10.59 22.75
C MET A 316 18.84 11.00 21.42
N ALA A 317 19.42 12.20 21.34
CA ALA A 317 20.08 12.70 20.13
C ALA A 317 21.33 11.88 19.77
N LYS A 318 22.13 11.48 20.75
CA LYS A 318 23.34 10.66 20.51
C LYS A 318 22.99 9.24 20.10
N ILE A 319 21.92 8.67 20.67
CA ILE A 319 21.43 7.35 20.28
C ILE A 319 20.94 7.38 18.83
N LEU A 320 20.15 8.39 18.44
CA LEU A 320 19.71 8.54 17.05
C LEU A 320 20.88 8.78 16.09
N GLU A 321 21.90 9.53 16.49
CA GLU A 321 23.10 9.71 15.66
C GLU A 321 23.92 8.41 15.54
N ALA A 322 24.00 7.61 16.60
CA ALA A 322 24.61 6.28 16.56
C ALA A 322 23.85 5.33 15.62
N ILE A 323 22.51 5.35 15.67
CA ILE A 323 21.65 4.56 14.77
C ILE A 323 21.76 5.07 13.32
N ASP A 324 21.90 6.37 13.08
CA ASP A 324 22.06 6.88 11.70
C ASP A 324 23.43 6.53 11.09
N ARG A 325 24.45 6.28 11.93
CA ARG A 325 25.79 5.84 11.52
C ARG A 325 25.95 4.33 11.41
N SER A 326 25.06 3.55 12.02
CA SER A 326 25.13 2.09 12.01
C SER A 326 24.77 1.47 10.65
N SER A 327 25.04 0.18 10.52
CA SER A 327 24.71 -0.59 9.32
C SER A 327 23.20 -0.67 9.09
N LEU A 328 22.79 -0.97 7.85
CA LEU A 328 21.37 -1.11 7.50
C LEU A 328 20.67 -2.19 8.34
N ARG A 329 21.37 -3.29 8.62
CA ARG A 329 20.87 -4.40 9.42
C ARG A 329 20.63 -3.97 10.86
N GLU A 330 21.59 -3.23 11.44
CA GLU A 330 21.47 -2.63 12.78
C GLU A 330 20.33 -1.62 12.86
N GLN A 331 20.18 -0.78 11.84
CA GLN A 331 19.04 0.13 11.72
C GLN A 331 17.74 -0.67 11.75
N LEU A 332 17.55 -1.63 10.83
CA LEU A 332 16.32 -2.42 10.72
C LEU A 332 15.90 -3.06 12.05
N ALA A 333 16.84 -3.68 12.76
CA ALA A 333 16.58 -4.29 14.06
C ALA A 333 16.21 -3.27 15.14
N ALA A 334 16.79 -2.06 15.09
CA ALA A 334 16.50 -0.96 15.99
C ALA A 334 15.22 -0.17 15.65
N LEU A 335 14.44 -0.56 14.63
CA LEU A 335 13.23 0.17 14.22
C LEU A 335 12.22 0.38 15.36
N PRO A 336 11.85 -0.65 16.16
CA PRO A 336 10.92 -0.46 17.27
C PRO A 336 11.44 0.55 18.30
N LEU A 337 12.75 0.54 18.56
CA LEU A 337 13.41 1.50 19.45
C LEU A 337 13.40 2.90 18.87
N ALA A 338 13.64 3.07 17.57
CA ALA A 338 13.60 4.37 16.90
C ALA A 338 12.19 4.99 16.96
N ILE A 339 11.13 4.18 16.86
CA ILE A 339 9.74 4.63 17.00
C ILE A 339 9.39 4.98 18.46
N ASP A 340 9.91 4.24 19.44
CA ASP A 340 9.76 4.61 20.85
C ASP A 340 10.50 5.92 21.18
N ILE A 341 11.71 6.10 20.65
CA ILE A 341 12.46 7.37 20.73
C ILE A 341 11.66 8.51 20.10
N PHE A 342 11.04 8.28 18.93
CA PHE A 342 10.20 9.27 18.25
C PHE A 342 9.09 9.80 19.17
N MET A 343 8.46 8.94 19.98
CA MET A 343 7.42 9.39 20.92
C MET A 343 8.00 10.13 22.12
N LYS A 344 9.20 9.74 22.58
CA LYS A 344 9.89 10.40 23.69
C LYS A 344 10.48 11.77 23.31
N THR A 345 10.89 11.96 22.05
CA THR A 345 11.37 13.25 21.51
C THR A 345 10.26 14.31 21.36
N LEU A 346 8.99 13.94 21.56
CA LEU A 346 7.87 14.88 21.61
C LEU A 346 7.79 15.63 22.94
N ASP A 347 8.55 15.23 23.96
CA ASP A 347 8.54 15.90 25.25
C ASP A 347 9.25 17.26 25.16
N PRO A 348 8.65 18.35 25.70
CA PRO A 348 9.15 19.70 25.55
C PRO A 348 10.50 19.96 26.23
N LEU A 349 10.93 19.05 27.11
CA LEU A 349 12.19 19.10 27.85
C LEU A 349 13.37 18.50 27.06
N THR A 350 13.13 17.94 25.87
CA THR A 350 14.17 17.30 25.08
C THR A 350 15.07 18.32 24.38
N PRO A 351 16.39 18.12 24.37
CA PRO A 351 17.33 19.03 23.72
C PRO A 351 17.22 18.96 22.19
N GLN A 352 17.51 20.08 21.51
CA GLN A 352 17.55 20.17 20.05
C GLN A 352 18.74 19.39 19.46
N GLY A 353 18.66 19.00 18.18
CA GLY A 353 19.73 18.31 17.46
C GLY A 353 19.40 16.90 16.98
N PHE A 354 18.27 16.32 17.41
CA PHE A 354 17.81 15.00 16.94
C PHE A 354 17.09 15.03 15.57
N GLU A 355 16.65 16.20 15.12
CA GLU A 355 15.69 16.34 14.02
C GLU A 355 16.22 15.76 12.69
N HIS A 356 17.48 16.03 12.35
CA HIS A 356 18.09 15.53 11.13
C HIS A 356 18.24 14.01 11.14
N SER A 357 18.78 13.45 12.24
CA SER A 357 18.96 12.01 12.39
C SER A 357 17.63 11.27 12.35
N LEU A 358 16.60 11.80 13.02
CA LEU A 358 15.25 11.23 13.00
C LEU A 358 14.68 11.16 11.58
N ILE A 359 14.75 12.26 10.84
CA ILE A 359 14.26 12.34 9.45
C ILE A 359 15.10 11.45 8.52
N SER A 360 16.42 11.41 8.70
CA SER A 360 17.35 10.55 7.93
C SER A 360 17.01 9.07 8.11
N ILE A 361 16.84 8.61 9.35
CA ILE A 361 16.45 7.24 9.67
C ILE A 361 15.10 6.93 8.99
N PHE A 362 14.06 7.73 9.23
CA PHE A 362 12.75 7.54 8.60
C PHE A 362 12.83 7.53 7.06
N ASN A 363 13.67 8.39 6.46
CA ASN A 363 13.91 8.43 5.02
C ASN A 363 14.47 7.11 4.51
N ARG A 364 15.54 6.60 5.14
CA ARG A 364 16.21 5.35 4.73
C ARG A 364 15.27 4.16 4.86
N PHE A 365 14.56 4.06 5.98
CA PHE A 365 13.59 3.00 6.22
C PHE A 365 12.43 3.00 5.23
N GLU A 366 11.88 4.17 4.91
CA GLU A 366 10.81 4.26 3.89
C GLU A 366 11.29 3.70 2.55
N GLN A 367 12.56 3.86 2.19
CA GLN A 367 13.10 3.33 0.94
C GLN A 367 13.28 1.80 0.95
N LEU A 368 13.32 1.14 2.10
CA LEU A 368 13.48 -0.32 2.21
C LEU A 368 12.15 -1.04 2.39
N ASP A 369 11.48 -0.72 3.49
CA ASP A 369 10.20 -1.32 3.87
C ASP A 369 9.29 -0.24 4.46
N PRO A 370 8.58 0.51 3.60
CA PRO A 370 7.68 1.56 4.06
C PRO A 370 6.49 0.99 4.84
N ARG A 371 6.09 -0.26 4.59
CA ARG A 371 4.88 -0.83 5.19
C ARG A 371 5.09 -1.08 6.67
N SER A 372 6.13 -1.82 7.03
CA SER A 372 6.45 -2.11 8.43
C SER A 372 6.72 -0.82 9.22
N LEU A 373 7.43 0.14 8.63
CA LEU A 373 7.69 1.45 9.24
C LEU A 373 6.40 2.17 9.63
N PHE A 374 5.49 2.36 8.67
CA PHE A 374 4.29 3.17 8.90
C PHE A 374 3.22 2.45 9.71
N GLU A 375 3.10 1.12 9.59
CA GLU A 375 2.19 0.34 10.43
C GLU A 375 2.62 0.40 11.91
N LEU A 376 3.89 0.11 12.21
CA LEU A 376 4.41 0.21 13.58
C LEU A 376 4.32 1.64 14.12
N SER A 377 4.66 2.63 13.31
CA SER A 377 4.53 4.04 13.70
C SER A 377 3.09 4.41 14.02
N ALA A 378 2.13 4.05 13.15
CA ALA A 378 0.72 4.36 13.35
C ALA A 378 0.18 3.74 14.65
N VAL A 379 0.57 2.50 15.00
CA VAL A 379 0.20 1.87 16.29
C VAL A 379 0.64 2.72 17.46
N THR A 380 1.90 3.18 17.45
CA THR A 380 2.44 3.96 18.58
C THR A 380 1.90 5.38 18.66
N TRP A 381 1.46 5.96 17.53
CA TRP A 381 0.98 7.34 17.48
C TRP A 381 -0.48 7.49 17.90
N LEU A 382 -1.30 6.44 17.71
CA LEU A 382 -2.70 6.42 18.09
C LEU A 382 -2.83 6.27 19.62
N ARG A 383 -3.64 7.15 20.23
CA ARG A 383 -3.93 7.11 21.68
C ARG A 383 -5.32 6.55 22.00
N ASP A 384 -6.22 6.52 21.02
CA ASP A 384 -7.59 6.06 21.19
C ASP A 384 -7.65 4.54 20.95
N ASP A 385 -8.04 3.78 21.98
CA ASP A 385 -8.20 2.32 21.92
C ASP A 385 -9.28 1.87 20.90
N ASP A 386 -10.17 2.79 20.51
CA ASP A 386 -11.28 2.52 19.58
C ASP A 386 -10.85 2.43 18.11
N VAL A 387 -9.62 2.83 17.75
CA VAL A 387 -9.17 2.87 16.35
C VAL A 387 -8.06 1.85 16.11
N THR A 388 -8.35 0.87 15.28
CA THR A 388 -7.34 -0.12 14.87
C THR A 388 -6.57 0.34 13.63
N ILE A 389 -5.37 -0.23 13.41
CA ILE A 389 -4.59 0.02 12.19
C ILE A 389 -5.40 -0.37 10.95
N ASP A 390 -6.19 -1.45 11.04
CA ASP A 390 -7.02 -1.92 9.93
C ASP A 390 -8.11 -0.92 9.55
N ASP A 391 -8.53 -0.06 10.48
CA ASP A 391 -9.43 1.05 10.19
C ASP A 391 -8.70 2.21 9.50
N VAL A 392 -7.47 2.52 9.93
CA VAL A 392 -6.61 3.51 9.26
C VAL A 392 -6.27 3.08 7.84
N MET A 393 -6.04 1.79 7.62
CA MET A 393 -5.81 1.18 6.31
C MET A 393 -7.00 1.34 5.36
N LYS A 394 -8.23 1.48 5.86
CA LYS A 394 -9.43 1.74 5.07
C LYS A 394 -9.73 3.23 4.94
N ILE A 395 -9.50 3.98 6.03
CA ILE A 395 -9.83 5.40 6.17
C ILE A 395 -8.58 6.12 6.71
N PRO A 396 -7.71 6.65 5.82
CA PRO A 396 -6.44 7.26 6.22
C PRO A 396 -6.62 8.51 7.09
N SER A 397 -7.78 9.19 7.03
CA SER A 397 -8.06 10.37 7.85
C SER A 397 -8.15 10.07 9.34
N LEU A 398 -8.32 8.80 9.74
CA LEU A 398 -8.31 8.42 11.15
C LEU A 398 -6.93 8.60 11.79
N LEU A 399 -5.85 8.66 11.00
CA LEU A 399 -4.50 8.93 11.50
C LEU A 399 -4.39 10.30 12.20
N PHE A 400 -5.27 11.26 11.90
CA PHE A 400 -5.32 12.56 12.61
C PHE A 400 -5.74 12.44 14.08
N ARG A 401 -6.23 11.29 14.54
CA ARG A 401 -6.45 10.98 15.97
C ARG A 401 -5.17 10.61 16.73
N CYS A 402 -4.00 10.81 16.11
CA CYS A 402 -2.72 10.69 16.78
C CYS A 402 -2.51 11.71 17.91
N ASP A 403 -1.45 11.53 18.68
CA ASP A 403 -0.99 12.51 19.66
C ASP A 403 -0.83 13.91 19.02
N ARG A 404 -1.59 14.90 19.53
CA ARG A 404 -1.61 16.28 19.03
C ARG A 404 -0.23 16.95 19.02
N ARG A 405 0.71 16.47 19.84
CA ARG A 405 2.09 16.95 19.87
C ARG A 405 2.82 16.70 18.54
N ILE A 406 2.50 15.60 17.85
CA ILE A 406 3.04 15.28 16.52
C ILE A 406 2.64 16.36 15.51
N LEU A 407 1.40 16.83 15.57
CA LEU A 407 0.86 17.88 14.69
C LEU A 407 1.41 19.29 15.01
N SER A 408 2.21 19.42 16.08
CA SER A 408 2.78 20.69 16.53
C SER A 408 4.31 20.73 16.41
N SER A 409 4.96 19.60 16.15
CA SER A 409 6.41 19.51 15.96
C SER A 409 6.77 19.33 14.47
N PRO A 410 7.56 20.23 13.85
CA PRO A 410 7.92 20.14 12.42
C PRO A 410 8.54 18.81 11.96
N PRO A 411 9.57 18.23 12.62
CA PRO A 411 10.17 16.97 12.18
C PRO A 411 9.22 15.78 12.29
N HIS A 412 8.43 15.71 13.36
CA HIS A 412 7.44 14.65 13.56
C HIS A 412 6.27 14.79 12.57
N PHE A 413 5.82 16.02 12.31
CA PHE A 413 4.80 16.31 11.30
C PHE A 413 5.27 15.93 9.89
N HIS A 414 6.57 16.11 9.59
CA HIS A 414 7.14 15.65 8.32
C HIS A 414 6.99 14.13 8.14
N CYS A 415 7.37 13.33 9.14
CA CYS A 415 7.19 11.88 9.12
C CYS A 415 5.70 11.48 9.07
N PHE A 416 4.85 12.19 9.81
CA PHE A 416 3.41 11.98 9.82
C PHE A 416 2.77 12.14 8.43
N VAL A 417 3.11 13.23 7.71
CA VAL A 417 2.57 13.49 6.36
C VAL A 417 3.01 12.40 5.37
N ARG A 418 4.20 11.82 5.53
CA ARG A 418 4.67 10.71 4.70
C ARG A 418 3.92 9.41 4.98
N ALA A 419 3.66 9.12 6.25
CA ALA A 419 2.78 8.01 6.64
C ALA A 419 1.37 8.17 6.05
N LEU A 420 0.82 9.39 6.15
CA LEU A 420 -0.48 9.72 5.58
C LEU A 420 -0.52 9.50 4.06
N ASN A 421 0.54 9.92 3.34
CA ASN A 421 0.68 9.67 1.91
C ASN A 421 0.71 8.18 1.58
N PHE A 422 1.43 7.40 2.37
CA PHE A 422 1.55 5.96 2.19
C PHE A 422 0.19 5.26 2.31
N PHE A 423 -0.51 5.46 3.43
CA PHE A 423 -1.85 4.87 3.63
C PHE A 423 -2.84 5.32 2.56
N ASN A 424 -2.76 6.58 2.14
CA ASN A 424 -3.63 7.10 1.10
C ASN A 424 -3.37 6.46 -0.28
N LYS A 425 -2.10 6.28 -0.66
CA LYS A 425 -1.72 5.56 -1.87
C LYS A 425 -2.14 4.08 -1.81
N MET A 426 -2.06 3.47 -0.63
CA MET A 426 -2.51 2.10 -0.41
C MET A 426 -4.01 1.94 -0.67
N VAL A 427 -4.85 2.77 -0.05
CA VAL A 427 -6.32 2.75 -0.25
C VAL A 427 -6.69 2.94 -1.72
N ARG A 428 -6.03 3.86 -2.41
CA ARG A 428 -6.20 4.08 -3.85
C ARG A 428 -5.86 2.83 -4.65
N ALA A 429 -4.74 2.17 -4.35
CA ALA A 429 -4.32 0.96 -5.05
C ALA A 429 -5.34 -0.17 -4.86
N GLU A 430 -5.82 -0.38 -3.63
CA GLU A 430 -6.82 -1.41 -3.35
C GLU A 430 -8.16 -1.16 -4.05
N ASN A 431 -8.63 0.09 -4.06
CA ASN A 431 -9.88 0.43 -4.73
C ASN A 431 -9.74 0.39 -6.26
N ARG A 432 -8.58 0.78 -6.82
CA ARG A 432 -8.28 0.61 -8.24
C ARG A 432 -8.30 -0.87 -8.64
N LEU A 433 -7.74 -1.74 -7.80
CA LEU A 433 -7.73 -3.17 -8.03
C LEU A 433 -9.15 -3.74 -8.05
N LYS A 434 -10.02 -3.35 -7.11
CA LYS A 434 -11.45 -3.70 -7.12
C LYS A 434 -12.16 -3.24 -8.41
N MET A 435 -11.83 -2.05 -8.94
CA MET A 435 -12.39 -1.54 -10.19
C MET A 435 -11.94 -2.32 -11.43
N LEU A 436 -10.65 -2.62 -11.56
CA LEU A 436 -10.13 -3.43 -12.67
C LEU A 436 -10.80 -4.81 -12.73
N MET A 437 -11.11 -5.40 -11.57
CA MET A 437 -11.82 -6.67 -11.52
C MET A 437 -13.30 -6.55 -11.91
N ALA A 438 -13.98 -5.47 -11.51
CA ALA A 438 -15.35 -5.20 -11.97
C ALA A 438 -15.41 -5.05 -13.50
N GLN A 439 -14.39 -4.43 -14.10
CA GLN A 439 -14.25 -4.35 -15.56
C GLN A 439 -14.08 -5.74 -16.19
N GLN A 440 -13.21 -6.58 -15.62
CA GLN A 440 -12.98 -7.93 -16.15
C GLN A 440 -14.23 -8.81 -16.06
N LYS A 441 -15.03 -8.71 -14.99
CA LYS A 441 -16.31 -9.43 -14.87
C LYS A 441 -17.28 -9.09 -16.00
N VAL A 442 -17.34 -7.84 -16.42
CA VAL A 442 -18.16 -7.41 -17.56
C VAL A 442 -17.63 -7.96 -18.89
N ILE A 443 -16.31 -7.97 -19.08
CA ILE A 443 -15.68 -8.56 -20.27
C ILE A 443 -16.02 -10.06 -20.37
N ASN A 444 -15.94 -10.80 -19.26
CA ASN A 444 -16.33 -12.22 -19.25
C ASN A 444 -17.84 -12.41 -19.49
N ALA A 445 -18.69 -11.52 -18.93
CA ALA A 445 -20.14 -11.55 -19.17
C ALA A 445 -20.53 -11.20 -20.62
N SER A 446 -19.70 -10.44 -21.33
CA SER A 446 -19.90 -10.12 -22.76
C SER A 446 -19.78 -11.36 -23.67
N GLN A 447 -19.12 -12.41 -23.20
CA GLN A 447 -19.06 -13.72 -23.87
C GLN A 447 -20.30 -14.60 -23.57
N GLY A 448 -21.19 -14.14 -22.66
CA GLY A 448 -22.45 -14.81 -22.28
C GLY A 448 -23.71 -14.11 -22.85
N HIS A 449 -24.86 -14.32 -22.20
CA HIS A 449 -26.14 -13.74 -22.63
C HIS A 449 -26.16 -12.19 -22.59
N ARG A 450 -26.66 -11.54 -23.66
CA ARG A 450 -26.72 -10.06 -23.82
C ARG A 450 -27.40 -9.32 -22.66
N LEU A 451 -28.44 -9.90 -22.03
CA LEU A 451 -29.10 -9.25 -20.88
C LEU A 451 -28.15 -9.10 -19.68
N ASN A 452 -27.35 -10.12 -19.37
CA ASN A 452 -26.43 -10.08 -18.23
C ASN A 452 -25.31 -9.04 -18.44
N PHE A 453 -24.92 -8.82 -19.70
CA PHE A 453 -23.95 -7.78 -20.06
C PHE A 453 -24.49 -6.37 -19.72
N PHE A 454 -25.71 -6.03 -20.15
CA PHE A 454 -26.28 -4.70 -19.87
C PHE A 454 -26.45 -4.43 -18.38
N TYR A 455 -26.96 -5.39 -17.60
CA TYR A 455 -27.07 -5.24 -16.15
C TYR A 455 -25.71 -5.08 -15.47
N SER A 456 -24.73 -5.91 -15.85
CA SER A 456 -23.37 -5.83 -15.29
C SER A 456 -22.65 -4.54 -15.68
N GLU A 457 -22.92 -3.99 -16.87
CA GLU A 457 -22.31 -2.73 -17.32
C GLU A 457 -22.87 -1.51 -16.57
N VAL A 458 -24.18 -1.50 -16.30
CA VAL A 458 -24.83 -0.45 -15.50
C VAL A 458 -24.31 -0.50 -14.05
N GLU A 459 -24.30 -1.69 -13.45
CA GLU A 459 -23.78 -1.89 -12.09
C GLU A 459 -22.30 -1.51 -11.99
N ARG A 460 -21.50 -1.81 -13.02
CA ARG A 460 -20.10 -1.37 -13.10
C ARG A 460 -20.00 0.14 -13.08
N LYS A 461 -20.71 0.84 -13.97
CA LYS A 461 -20.65 2.31 -14.06
C LYS A 461 -21.06 2.96 -12.74
N GLU A 462 -22.11 2.45 -12.10
CA GLU A 462 -22.56 2.94 -10.79
C GLU A 462 -21.49 2.73 -9.70
N LYS A 463 -20.89 1.54 -9.62
CA LYS A 463 -19.79 1.26 -8.68
C LYS A 463 -18.55 2.11 -8.96
N GLU A 464 -18.20 2.33 -10.22
CA GLU A 464 -17.07 3.17 -10.60
C GLU A 464 -17.30 4.63 -10.18
N LEU A 465 -18.50 5.17 -10.40
CA LEU A 465 -18.87 6.52 -9.96
C LEU A 465 -18.88 6.64 -8.43
N LEU A 466 -19.44 5.66 -7.72
CA LEU A 466 -19.48 5.66 -6.26
C LEU A 466 -18.08 5.56 -5.65
N ASN A 467 -17.22 4.70 -6.19
CA ASN A 467 -15.82 4.57 -5.75
C ASN A 467 -15.03 5.85 -6.01
N ALA A 468 -15.21 6.48 -7.17
CA ALA A 468 -14.56 7.75 -7.49
C ALA A 468 -15.01 8.84 -6.50
N ALA A 469 -16.31 8.99 -6.26
CA ALA A 469 -16.85 9.95 -5.29
C ALA A 469 -16.37 9.65 -3.85
N TYR A 470 -16.29 8.38 -3.46
CA TYR A 470 -15.74 7.97 -2.17
C TYR A 470 -14.27 8.38 -2.01
N LEU A 471 -13.43 8.08 -3.00
CA LEU A 471 -12.02 8.48 -2.98
C LEU A 471 -11.90 10.00 -2.95
N ASP A 472 -12.64 10.72 -3.78
CA ASP A 472 -12.68 12.19 -3.83
C ASP A 472 -13.01 12.81 -2.48
N THR A 473 -14.04 12.29 -1.79
CA THR A 473 -14.41 12.77 -0.45
C THR A 473 -13.35 12.48 0.58
N GLN A 474 -12.75 11.28 0.60
CA GLN A 474 -11.63 10.96 1.50
C GLN A 474 -10.47 11.92 1.31
N HIS A 475 -10.08 12.19 0.06
CA HIS A 475 -8.98 13.09 -0.26
C HIS A 475 -9.26 14.53 0.16
N SER A 476 -10.49 14.99 -0.06
CA SER A 476 -10.90 16.32 0.36
C SER A 476 -10.81 16.47 1.89
N VAL A 477 -11.28 15.47 2.64
CA VAL A 477 -11.18 15.45 4.10
C VAL A 477 -9.72 15.52 4.56
N LEU A 478 -8.81 14.77 3.91
CA LEU A 478 -7.38 14.83 4.22
C LEU A 478 -6.79 16.21 4.00
N VAL A 479 -7.08 16.84 2.86
CA VAL A 479 -6.61 18.19 2.54
C VAL A 479 -7.15 19.22 3.53
N HIS A 480 -8.45 19.16 3.86
CA HIS A 480 -9.03 20.06 4.84
C HIS A 480 -8.45 19.85 6.25
N ALA A 481 -8.22 18.61 6.68
CA ALA A 481 -7.57 18.32 7.96
C ALA A 481 -6.14 18.90 8.03
N LEU A 482 -5.36 18.81 6.93
CA LEU A 482 -4.04 19.44 6.86
C LEU A 482 -4.11 20.97 6.94
N ILE A 483 -5.08 21.58 6.28
CA ILE A 483 -5.32 23.03 6.34
C ILE A 483 -5.69 23.48 7.75
N GLU A 484 -6.50 22.68 8.46
CA GLU A 484 -6.82 22.93 9.87
C GLU A 484 -5.59 22.82 10.78
N CYS A 485 -4.67 21.88 10.50
CA CYS A 485 -3.39 21.77 11.21
C CYS A 485 -2.45 22.96 10.98
N CYS A 486 -2.64 23.69 9.88
CA CYS A 486 -1.89 24.91 9.57
C CYS A 486 -2.45 26.16 10.28
N ASP A 487 -3.61 26.07 10.94
CA ASP A 487 -4.25 27.19 11.63
C ASP A 487 -3.77 27.29 13.08
N SER A 488 -3.06 28.38 13.40
CA SER A 488 -2.57 28.65 14.75
C SER A 488 -3.72 28.80 15.76
N LYS A 489 -4.88 29.32 15.32
CA LYS A 489 -6.04 29.50 16.22
C LYS A 489 -6.70 28.18 16.60
N ARG A 490 -6.75 27.22 15.68
CA ARG A 490 -7.33 25.89 15.96
C ARG A 490 -6.42 25.04 16.84
N MET A 491 -5.11 25.22 16.70
CA MET A 491 -4.12 24.56 17.56
C MET A 491 -3.93 25.26 18.91
N LYS A 492 -4.57 26.43 19.12
CA LYS A 492 -4.49 27.24 20.34
C LYS A 492 -3.04 27.67 20.64
N ASP A 493 -2.27 27.97 19.59
CA ASP A 493 -0.92 28.50 19.74
C ASP A 493 -1.01 29.94 20.28
N ASP A 494 -0.09 30.32 21.19
CA ASP A 494 0.00 31.70 21.68
C ASP A 494 0.49 32.62 20.56
N PRO A 495 -0.28 33.65 20.14
CA PRO A 495 0.14 34.55 19.07
C PRO A 495 1.39 35.38 19.42
N ASN A 496 1.77 35.50 20.70
CA ASN A 496 2.91 36.28 21.13
C ASN A 496 4.23 35.47 21.15
N ASP A 497 4.15 34.15 21.06
CA ASP A 497 5.33 33.28 21.03
C ASP A 497 5.88 33.15 19.60
N PHE A 498 7.02 33.79 19.36
CA PHE A 498 7.71 33.76 18.07
C PHE A 498 8.15 32.34 17.66
N ALA A 499 8.60 31.52 18.61
CA ALA A 499 9.11 30.18 18.31
C ALA A 499 7.99 29.24 17.87
N LEU A 500 6.81 29.34 18.49
CA LEU A 500 5.62 28.59 18.06
C LEU A 500 5.12 29.07 16.69
N ALA A 501 5.14 30.37 16.43
CA ALA A 501 4.79 30.93 15.13
C ALA A 501 5.71 30.41 14.00
N GLU A 502 7.02 30.37 14.26
CA GLU A 502 7.99 29.82 13.30
C GLU A 502 7.78 28.32 13.06
N LYS A 503 7.62 27.52 14.12
CA LYS A 503 7.30 26.09 14.00
C LYS A 503 6.03 25.87 13.16
N ARG A 504 4.98 26.67 13.39
CA ARG A 504 3.74 26.60 12.62
C ARG A 504 3.94 27.00 11.16
N GLN A 505 4.82 27.95 10.86
CA GLN A 505 5.19 28.29 9.50
C GLN A 505 5.90 27.12 8.79
N GLN A 506 6.82 26.42 9.48
CA GLN A 506 7.48 25.24 8.93
C GLN A 506 6.49 24.10 8.65
N ILE A 507 5.59 23.80 9.59
CA ILE A 507 4.50 22.84 9.42
C ILE A 507 3.64 23.20 8.20
N ARG A 508 3.31 24.48 8.04
CA ARG A 508 2.55 24.97 6.89
C ARG A 508 3.28 24.73 5.57
N ARG A 509 4.59 24.98 5.51
CA ARG A 509 5.40 24.70 4.31
C ARG A 509 5.35 23.21 3.95
N ILE A 510 5.53 22.32 4.94
CA ILE A 510 5.47 20.86 4.75
C ILE A 510 4.09 20.43 4.23
N ALA A 511 3.01 20.90 4.88
CA ALA A 511 1.65 20.60 4.48
C ALA A 511 1.35 21.12 3.06
N CYS A 512 1.77 22.34 2.73
CA CYS A 512 1.57 22.94 1.41
C CYS A 512 2.34 22.21 0.31
N GLN A 513 3.56 21.74 0.57
CA GLN A 513 4.32 20.92 -0.38
C GLN A 513 3.60 19.59 -0.66
N TYR A 514 3.06 18.95 0.38
CA TYR A 514 2.28 17.73 0.21
C TYR A 514 0.98 17.96 -0.56
N MET A 515 0.21 19.00 -0.20
CA MET A 515 -1.01 19.36 -0.91
C MET A 515 -0.71 19.70 -2.37
N HIS A 516 0.37 20.44 -2.64
CA HIS A 516 0.80 20.75 -4.00
C HIS A 516 1.05 19.50 -4.84
N ARG A 517 1.82 18.54 -4.33
CA ARG A 517 2.07 17.25 -5.02
C ARG A 517 0.77 16.47 -5.23
N THR A 518 -0.09 16.43 -4.21
CA THR A 518 -1.39 15.74 -4.28
C THR A 518 -2.30 16.33 -5.36
N PHE A 519 -2.30 17.66 -5.53
CA PHE A 519 -3.06 18.33 -6.58
C PHE A 519 -2.49 18.10 -7.97
N LEU A 520 -1.17 17.92 -8.11
CA LEU A 520 -0.54 17.54 -9.38
C LEU A 520 -0.88 16.09 -9.76
N ASP A 521 -0.91 15.19 -8.78
CA ASP A 521 -1.26 13.79 -9.01
C ASP A 521 -2.73 13.62 -9.46
N TYR A 522 -3.63 14.49 -8.98
CA TYR A 522 -5.04 14.46 -9.33
C TYR A 522 -5.67 15.86 -9.37
N GLU A 523 -5.74 16.43 -10.56
CA GLU A 523 -6.26 17.79 -10.81
C GLU A 523 -7.72 17.97 -10.39
N GLY A 524 -8.55 16.93 -10.56
CA GLY A 524 -9.97 16.94 -10.19
C GLY A 524 -10.22 17.24 -8.71
N LEU A 525 -9.23 16.96 -7.84
CA LEU A 525 -9.31 17.26 -6.42
C LEU A 525 -9.44 18.75 -6.12
N ILE A 526 -8.79 19.60 -6.93
CA ILE A 526 -8.81 21.06 -6.74
C ILE A 526 -10.26 21.56 -6.81
N ARG A 527 -11.04 21.05 -7.78
CA ARG A 527 -12.45 21.40 -7.91
C ARG A 527 -13.21 21.07 -6.62
N ILE A 528 -13.11 19.84 -6.13
CA ILE A 528 -13.89 19.38 -4.98
C ILE A 528 -13.53 20.18 -3.72
N VAL A 529 -12.23 20.33 -3.46
CA VAL A 529 -11.71 21.03 -2.29
C VAL A 529 -12.12 22.52 -2.30
N LEU A 530 -12.04 23.20 -3.45
CA LEU A 530 -12.46 24.61 -3.56
C LEU A 530 -13.97 24.77 -3.33
N HIS A 531 -14.79 23.84 -3.82
CA HIS A 531 -16.24 23.87 -3.60
C HIS A 531 -16.65 23.61 -2.14
N GLN A 532 -15.78 22.95 -1.35
CA GLN A 532 -15.91 22.78 0.10
C GLN A 532 -15.42 23.99 0.91
N LYS A 533 -14.71 24.93 0.27
CA LYS A 533 -14.22 26.23 0.78
C LYS A 533 -13.06 26.12 1.77
N PHE A 534 -12.16 27.10 1.73
CA PHE A 534 -11.11 27.27 2.73
C PHE A 534 -11.48 28.32 3.79
N PRO A 535 -10.85 28.27 4.97
CA PRO A 535 -10.88 29.39 5.91
C PRO A 535 -10.32 30.66 5.25
N LEU A 536 -11.12 31.73 5.19
CA LEU A 536 -10.77 32.97 4.48
C LEU A 536 -9.42 33.58 4.89
N ARG A 537 -9.02 33.39 6.16
CA ARG A 537 -7.76 33.91 6.72
C ARG A 537 -6.51 33.24 6.14
N GLN A 538 -6.62 31.98 5.74
CA GLN A 538 -5.49 31.18 5.26
C GLN A 538 -5.35 31.19 3.74
N ILE A 539 -6.33 31.74 3.01
CA ILE A 539 -6.33 31.72 1.53
C ILE A 539 -5.03 32.33 0.99
N ARG A 540 -4.62 33.48 1.53
CA ARG A 540 -3.38 34.15 1.13
C ARG A 540 -2.16 33.23 1.27
N ASP A 541 -2.01 32.62 2.44
CA ASP A 541 -0.87 31.75 2.74
C ASP A 541 -0.88 30.47 1.87
N LEU A 542 -2.07 29.91 1.61
CA LEU A 542 -2.23 28.73 0.76
C LEU A 542 -1.88 29.05 -0.70
N VAL A 543 -2.38 30.16 -1.24
CA VAL A 543 -2.08 30.58 -2.62
C VAL A 543 -0.59 30.90 -2.78
N GLU A 544 0.06 31.47 -1.76
CA GLU A 544 1.51 31.71 -1.76
C GLU A 544 2.33 30.42 -1.79
N ASN A 545 1.97 29.41 -0.98
CA ASN A 545 2.77 28.19 -0.83
C ASN A 545 2.36 27.03 -1.74
N ILE A 546 1.18 27.06 -2.38
CA ILE A 546 0.67 25.97 -3.25
C ILE A 546 0.53 26.48 -4.69
N PRO A 547 1.53 26.27 -5.56
CA PRO A 547 1.47 26.72 -6.96
C PRO A 547 0.30 26.13 -7.75
N ALA A 548 -0.02 24.85 -7.53
CA ALA A 548 -1.09 24.14 -8.24
C ALA A 548 -2.49 24.76 -8.08
N LEU A 549 -2.72 25.59 -7.05
CA LEU A 549 -4.02 26.28 -6.88
C LEU A 549 -4.34 27.26 -8.03
N PHE A 550 -3.36 27.62 -8.86
CA PHE A 550 -3.60 28.39 -10.07
C PHE A 550 -4.59 27.70 -11.03
N ALA A 551 -4.55 26.37 -11.14
CA ALA A 551 -5.52 25.60 -11.94
C ALA A 551 -6.97 25.77 -11.44
N GLY A 552 -7.14 26.17 -10.17
CA GLY A 552 -8.43 26.55 -9.60
C GLY A 552 -9.08 27.77 -10.27
N ASN A 553 -8.36 28.54 -11.09
CA ASN A 553 -8.90 29.70 -11.81
C ASN A 553 -10.10 29.31 -12.70
N ALA A 554 -10.06 28.14 -13.34
CA ALA A 554 -11.16 27.63 -14.16
C ALA A 554 -12.45 27.39 -13.36
N GLN A 555 -12.33 27.08 -12.06
CA GLN A 555 -13.46 26.75 -11.19
C GLN A 555 -14.16 27.99 -10.62
N ILE A 556 -13.55 29.18 -10.73
CA ILE A 556 -14.09 30.42 -10.16
C ILE A 556 -15.41 30.79 -10.83
N LEU A 557 -15.49 30.71 -12.16
CA LEU A 557 -16.72 30.99 -12.89
C LEU A 557 -17.84 30.03 -12.51
N GLU A 558 -17.54 28.73 -12.38
CA GLU A 558 -18.50 27.72 -11.94
C GLU A 558 -19.03 28.07 -10.54
N MET A 559 -18.15 28.37 -9.57
CA MET A 559 -18.54 28.74 -8.22
C MET A 559 -19.38 30.03 -8.14
N LEU A 560 -19.10 31.02 -8.99
CA LEU A 560 -19.86 32.27 -9.05
C LEU A 560 -21.28 32.07 -9.61
N SER A 561 -21.46 31.10 -10.51
CA SER A 561 -22.75 30.78 -11.12
C SER A 561 -23.72 30.12 -10.13
N LEU A 562 -23.20 29.37 -9.15
CA LEU A 562 -23.99 28.68 -8.12
C LEU A 562 -24.85 29.63 -7.30
N THR A 563 -26.01 29.19 -6.82
CA THR A 563 -26.93 30.02 -6.01
C THR A 563 -26.44 30.29 -4.57
N ASP A 564 -25.49 29.50 -4.06
CA ASP A 564 -24.97 29.64 -2.70
C ASP A 564 -24.09 30.90 -2.56
N GLN A 565 -24.58 31.85 -1.75
CA GLN A 565 -23.89 33.10 -1.45
C GLN A 565 -22.51 32.88 -0.80
N GLN A 566 -22.34 31.89 0.07
CA GLN A 566 -21.07 31.67 0.76
C GLN A 566 -19.97 31.22 -0.21
N ARG A 567 -20.32 30.37 -1.18
CA ARG A 567 -19.40 29.94 -2.24
C ARG A 567 -19.03 31.09 -3.17
N ARG A 568 -19.99 31.95 -3.53
CA ARG A 568 -19.72 33.18 -4.29
C ARG A 568 -18.71 34.08 -3.58
N PHE A 569 -18.86 34.28 -2.26
CA PHE A 569 -17.93 35.12 -1.48
C PHE A 569 -16.53 34.52 -1.43
N PHE A 570 -16.45 33.22 -1.18
CA PHE A 570 -15.19 32.50 -1.21
C PHE A 570 -14.52 32.64 -2.59
N ALA A 571 -15.26 32.46 -3.68
CA ALA A 571 -14.74 32.58 -5.04
C ALA A 571 -14.19 33.98 -5.35
N ILE A 572 -14.86 35.05 -4.90
CA ILE A 572 -14.37 36.44 -5.09
C ILE A 572 -13.05 36.67 -4.34
N VAL A 573 -12.97 36.25 -3.07
CA VAL A 573 -11.76 36.41 -2.26
C VAL A 573 -10.61 35.57 -2.82
N PHE A 574 -10.90 34.33 -3.22
CA PHE A 574 -9.93 33.44 -3.84
C PHE A 574 -9.42 33.99 -5.17
N ALA A 575 -10.31 34.52 -6.02
CA ALA A 575 -9.94 35.19 -7.26
C ALA A 575 -8.98 36.36 -7.03
N ALA A 576 -9.28 37.21 -6.05
CA ALA A 576 -8.43 38.36 -5.72
C ALA A 576 -7.02 37.93 -5.29
N GLU A 577 -6.89 36.89 -4.47
CA GLU A 577 -5.58 36.39 -4.03
C GLU A 577 -4.80 35.69 -5.16
N ILE A 578 -5.47 34.96 -6.06
CA ILE A 578 -4.83 34.42 -7.28
C ILE A 578 -4.32 35.57 -8.15
N CYS A 579 -5.15 36.58 -8.40
CA CYS A 579 -4.79 37.73 -9.24
C CYS A 579 -3.61 38.52 -8.67
N ARG A 580 -3.54 38.64 -7.34
CA ARG A 580 -2.41 39.27 -6.65
C ARG A 580 -1.09 38.52 -6.90
N LYS A 581 -1.11 37.19 -6.88
CA LYS A 581 0.09 36.37 -7.08
C LYS A 581 0.45 36.20 -8.56
N TYR A 582 -0.54 35.94 -9.40
CA TYR A 582 -0.37 35.59 -10.81
C TYR A 582 -0.93 36.71 -11.70
N ARG A 583 -0.04 37.58 -12.17
CA ARG A 583 -0.37 38.70 -13.07
C ARG A 583 -0.37 38.26 -14.53
N VAL A 584 -1.28 37.34 -14.87
CA VAL A 584 -1.39 36.72 -16.20
C VAL A 584 -2.71 37.10 -16.86
N ARG A 585 -2.78 37.02 -18.20
CA ARG A 585 -3.99 37.33 -18.99
C ARG A 585 -5.23 36.56 -18.51
N GLU A 586 -5.09 35.28 -18.24
CA GLU A 586 -6.18 34.42 -17.75
C GLU A 586 -6.75 34.93 -16.41
N SER A 587 -5.90 35.40 -15.51
CA SER A 587 -6.32 35.98 -14.23
C SER A 587 -7.03 37.32 -14.42
N LEU A 588 -6.61 38.14 -15.40
CA LEU A 588 -7.30 39.38 -15.75
C LEU A 588 -8.70 39.13 -16.34
N GLU A 589 -8.84 38.11 -17.17
CA GLU A 589 -10.14 37.69 -17.73
C GLU A 589 -11.07 37.21 -16.60
N THR A 590 -10.59 36.40 -15.66
CA THR A 590 -11.35 36.03 -14.47
C THR A 590 -11.70 37.24 -13.60
N ALA A 591 -10.77 38.18 -13.38
CA ALA A 591 -11.02 39.38 -12.59
C ALA A 591 -12.12 40.26 -13.20
N ARG A 592 -12.14 40.41 -14.54
CA ARG A 592 -13.22 41.10 -15.28
C ARG A 592 -14.57 40.44 -15.02
N ILE A 593 -14.65 39.13 -15.22
CA ILE A 593 -15.86 38.34 -14.98
C ILE A 593 -16.35 38.47 -13.54
N VAL A 594 -15.44 38.37 -12.56
CA VAL A 594 -15.76 38.56 -11.13
C VAL A 594 -16.36 39.95 -10.91
N CYS A 595 -15.75 41.01 -11.46
CA CYS A 595 -16.26 42.37 -11.32
C CYS A 595 -17.66 42.55 -11.94
N ASP A 596 -17.90 42.01 -13.13
CA ASP A 596 -19.18 42.09 -13.84
C ASP A 596 -20.29 41.32 -13.08
N ILE A 597 -19.97 40.14 -12.56
CA ILE A 597 -20.89 39.33 -11.75
C ILE A 597 -21.18 40.05 -10.43
N VAL A 598 -20.18 40.57 -9.72
CA VAL A 598 -20.42 41.32 -8.46
C VAL A 598 -21.26 42.56 -8.72
N HIS A 599 -21.01 43.28 -9.82
CA HIS A 599 -21.83 44.43 -10.22
C HIS A 599 -23.29 44.03 -10.45
N SER A 600 -23.51 42.94 -11.18
CA SER A 600 -24.84 42.41 -11.47
C SER A 600 -25.54 41.95 -10.19
N LEU A 601 -24.87 41.15 -9.35
CA LEU A 601 -25.41 40.65 -8.08
C LEU A 601 -25.77 41.78 -7.12
N HIS A 602 -24.98 42.86 -7.11
CA HIS A 602 -25.27 44.04 -6.30
C HIS A 602 -26.48 44.82 -6.84
N LYS A 603 -26.55 45.03 -8.17
CA LYS A 603 -27.65 45.73 -8.84
C LYS A 603 -28.99 45.03 -8.67
N PHE A 604 -29.03 43.70 -8.77
CA PHE A 604 -30.25 42.90 -8.63
C PHE A 604 -30.59 42.51 -7.18
N GLY A 605 -29.87 43.05 -6.19
CA GLY A 605 -30.20 42.84 -4.76
C GLY A 605 -29.99 41.40 -4.25
N GLN A 606 -29.32 40.53 -5.02
CA GLN A 606 -29.04 39.15 -4.62
C GLN A 606 -27.88 39.03 -3.63
N LEU A 607 -27.05 40.08 -3.55
CA LEU A 607 -26.05 40.25 -2.49
C LEU A 607 -26.72 40.88 -1.28
N PRO A 608 -26.72 40.22 -0.09
CA PRO A 608 -27.19 40.86 1.12
C PRO A 608 -26.40 42.14 1.34
N SER A 609 -27.08 43.25 1.55
CA SER A 609 -26.42 44.52 1.86
C SER A 609 -25.58 44.41 3.15
N SER A 610 -25.80 43.38 3.97
CA SER A 610 -25.18 43.18 5.28
C SER A 610 -23.66 43.38 5.28
N HIS A 611 -23.18 44.08 6.31
CA HIS A 611 -21.76 44.33 6.54
C HIS A 611 -20.92 43.05 6.49
N LYS A 612 -21.47 41.93 6.97
CA LYS A 612 -20.80 40.62 7.04
C LYS A 612 -20.23 40.16 5.69
N VAL A 613 -20.86 40.50 4.58
CA VAL A 613 -20.40 40.14 3.22
C VAL A 613 -19.32 41.10 2.74
N TRP A 614 -19.63 42.41 2.81
CA TRP A 614 -18.75 43.45 2.29
C TRP A 614 -17.47 43.61 3.09
N LYS A 615 -17.43 43.19 4.35
CA LYS A 615 -16.21 43.08 5.16
C LYS A 615 -15.09 42.30 4.47
N TYR A 616 -15.42 41.29 3.67
CA TYR A 616 -14.45 40.43 2.99
C TYR A 616 -14.38 40.72 1.48
N VAL A 617 -15.52 41.06 0.86
CA VAL A 617 -15.58 41.36 -0.58
C VAL A 617 -14.95 42.72 -0.91
N ALA A 618 -15.12 43.76 -0.07
CA ALA A 618 -14.55 45.06 -0.35
C ALA A 618 -13.01 45.05 -0.38
N PRO A 619 -12.29 44.44 0.60
CA PRO A 619 -10.84 44.26 0.50
C PRO A 619 -10.39 43.49 -0.74
N ALA A 620 -11.13 42.43 -1.12
CA ALA A 620 -10.81 41.64 -2.32
C ALA A 620 -10.93 42.48 -3.61
N LEU A 621 -11.97 43.30 -3.73
CA LEU A 621 -12.12 44.23 -4.85
C LEU A 621 -11.05 45.32 -4.84
N MET A 622 -10.70 45.84 -3.66
CA MET A 622 -9.61 46.81 -3.51
C MET A 622 -8.28 46.23 -4.01
N LEU A 623 -7.97 44.96 -3.67
CA LEU A 623 -6.80 44.25 -4.19
C LEU A 623 -6.85 44.11 -5.72
N LEU A 624 -8.01 43.76 -6.29
CA LEU A 624 -8.15 43.68 -7.75
C LEU A 624 -7.93 45.04 -8.43
N ALA A 625 -8.40 46.13 -7.84
CA ALA A 625 -8.20 47.47 -8.35
C ALA A 625 -6.74 47.93 -8.29
N THR A 626 -5.99 47.53 -7.25
CA THR A 626 -4.56 47.84 -7.14
C THR A 626 -3.70 47.04 -8.11
N GLU A 627 -4.03 45.77 -8.33
CA GLU A 627 -3.24 44.88 -9.19
C GLU A 627 -3.54 45.06 -10.68
N PHE A 628 -4.79 45.40 -11.03
CA PHE A 628 -5.22 45.63 -12.42
C PHE A 628 -5.81 47.04 -12.59
N PRO A 629 -4.99 48.04 -12.96
CA PRO A 629 -5.45 49.42 -13.14
C PRO A 629 -6.61 49.58 -14.12
N SER A 630 -6.72 48.72 -15.14
CA SER A 630 -7.82 48.75 -16.11
C SER A 630 -9.21 48.52 -15.49
N LEU A 631 -9.29 47.91 -14.30
CA LEU A 631 -10.54 47.64 -13.59
C LEU A 631 -10.84 48.66 -12.49
N ALA A 632 -9.87 49.52 -12.16
CA ALA A 632 -9.94 50.42 -11.02
C ALA A 632 -11.16 51.36 -11.07
N ASP A 633 -11.46 51.96 -12.22
CA ASP A 633 -12.61 52.87 -12.38
C ASP A 633 -13.96 52.18 -12.20
N SER A 634 -14.07 50.93 -12.64
CA SER A 634 -15.30 50.13 -12.49
C SER A 634 -15.51 49.77 -11.02
N ILE A 635 -14.45 49.33 -10.35
CA ILE A 635 -14.47 48.93 -8.94
C ILE A 635 -14.71 50.14 -8.04
N THR A 636 -14.08 51.28 -8.32
CA THR A 636 -14.25 52.54 -7.56
C THR A 636 -15.71 53.00 -7.59
N ARG A 637 -16.35 52.99 -8.76
CA ARG A 637 -17.79 53.30 -8.90
C ARG A 637 -18.67 52.32 -8.13
N LEU A 638 -18.33 51.03 -8.15
CA LEU A 638 -19.05 50.02 -7.37
C LEU A 638 -18.92 50.25 -5.86
N LEU A 639 -17.70 50.49 -5.37
CA LEU A 639 -17.42 50.76 -3.95
C LEU A 639 -18.13 52.04 -3.46
N GLN A 640 -18.19 53.09 -4.28
CA GLN A 640 -18.96 54.31 -3.97
C GLN A 640 -20.46 54.02 -3.79
N ARG A 641 -21.06 53.19 -4.66
CA ARG A 641 -22.47 52.77 -4.51
C ARG A 641 -22.70 51.97 -3.23
N VAL A 642 -21.78 51.07 -2.89
CA VAL A 642 -21.83 50.29 -1.65
C VAL A 642 -21.79 51.20 -0.43
N VAL A 643 -20.90 52.20 -0.41
CA VAL A 643 -20.80 53.20 0.66
C VAL A 643 -22.09 54.01 0.78
N ALA A 644 -22.66 54.49 -0.34
CA ALA A 644 -23.94 55.22 -0.32
C ALA A 644 -25.08 54.36 0.27
N MET A 645 -25.17 53.09 -0.11
CA MET A 645 -26.15 52.16 0.46
C MET A 645 -25.88 51.82 1.94
N ALA A 646 -24.63 51.77 2.38
CA ALA A 646 -24.28 51.59 3.79
C ALA A 646 -24.68 52.82 4.62
N LYS A 647 -24.40 54.04 4.13
CA LYS A 647 -24.83 55.30 4.75
C LYS A 647 -26.35 55.38 4.86
N ASN A 648 -27.08 55.01 3.82
CA ASN A 648 -28.54 54.99 3.83
C ASN A 648 -29.10 54.00 4.88
N ARG A 649 -28.47 52.84 5.06
CA ARG A 649 -28.90 51.86 6.08
C ARG A 649 -28.59 52.32 7.50
N LEU A 650 -27.42 52.92 7.71
CA LEU A 650 -27.07 53.52 8.98
C LEU A 650 -28.09 54.62 9.36
N ALA A 651 -28.51 55.44 8.38
CA ALA A 651 -29.53 56.46 8.56
C ALA A 651 -30.94 55.88 8.84
N VAL A 652 -31.28 54.72 8.27
CA VAL A 652 -32.56 54.03 8.54
C VAL A 652 -32.55 53.33 9.91
N ARG A 653 -31.40 52.83 10.36
CA ARG A 653 -31.22 52.15 11.66
C ARG A 653 -31.13 53.09 12.86
N CYS A 654 -31.44 54.39 12.70
CA CYS A 654 -31.39 55.41 13.74
C CYS A 654 -32.15 55.01 15.02
N GLY A 655 -31.42 54.38 15.93
CA GLY A 655 -31.65 54.21 17.36
C GLY A 655 -30.28 54.26 18.06
N PHE A 656 -30.24 54.21 19.40
CA PHE A 656 -29.09 54.44 20.31
C PHE A 656 -27.70 53.85 19.91
N LEU A 657 -27.62 52.93 18.94
CA LEU A 657 -26.41 52.28 18.43
C LEU A 657 -25.77 52.97 17.19
N ALA A 658 -26.42 53.99 16.59
CA ALA A 658 -25.91 54.67 15.39
C ALA A 658 -24.65 55.53 15.65
N CYS A 659 -24.43 55.96 16.89
CA CYS A 659 -23.27 56.77 17.29
C CYS A 659 -22.08 55.96 17.83
N ASN A 660 -22.17 54.62 17.85
CA ASN A 660 -21.07 53.80 18.37
C ASN A 660 -20.02 53.58 17.26
N PRO A 661 -18.76 54.05 17.39
CA PRO A 661 -17.71 53.90 16.39
C PRO A 661 -17.33 52.43 16.11
N GLU A 662 -17.70 51.50 17.00
CA GLU A 662 -17.54 50.06 16.82
C GLU A 662 -18.61 49.42 15.92
N ASN A 663 -19.59 50.21 15.45
CA ASN A 663 -20.64 49.69 14.58
C ASN A 663 -20.04 49.20 13.26
N GLU A 664 -20.33 47.95 12.95
CA GLU A 664 -19.90 47.22 11.76
C GLU A 664 -20.02 48.07 10.47
N GLU A 665 -21.16 48.73 10.25
CA GLU A 665 -21.37 49.52 9.02
C GLU A 665 -20.46 50.77 8.93
N TYR A 666 -20.06 51.35 10.06
CA TYR A 666 -19.15 52.50 10.11
C TYR A 666 -17.71 52.10 9.75
N LEU A 667 -17.24 50.94 10.24
CA LEU A 667 -15.92 50.39 9.92
C LEU A 667 -15.76 50.11 8.42
N LEU A 668 -16.80 49.59 7.76
CA LEU A 668 -16.80 49.36 6.32
C LEU A 668 -16.74 50.68 5.53
N ILE A 669 -17.52 51.69 5.94
CA ILE A 669 -17.51 53.01 5.30
C ILE A 669 -16.12 53.64 5.40
N ASN A 670 -15.49 53.59 6.59
CA ASN A 670 -14.15 54.14 6.80
C ASN A 670 -13.08 53.40 6.00
N MET A 671 -13.15 52.06 5.95
CA MET A 671 -12.22 51.24 5.17
C MET A 671 -12.27 51.59 3.68
N ILE A 672 -13.47 51.67 3.11
CA ILE A 672 -13.64 51.98 1.69
C ILE A 672 -13.28 53.45 1.42
N SER A 673 -13.70 54.38 2.26
CA SER A 673 -13.40 55.82 2.06
C SER A 673 -11.89 56.08 2.12
N SER A 674 -11.18 55.48 3.08
CA SER A 674 -9.71 55.55 3.16
C SER A 674 -9.01 55.06 1.89
N PHE A 675 -9.53 54.02 1.24
CA PHE A 675 -8.99 53.54 -0.03
C PHE A 675 -9.33 54.47 -1.20
N LEU A 676 -10.57 54.94 -1.28
CA LEU A 676 -10.99 55.90 -2.29
C LEU A 676 -10.18 57.20 -2.20
N ASP A 677 -9.89 57.68 -1.00
CA ASP A 677 -9.09 58.88 -0.74
C ASP A 677 -7.61 58.68 -1.13
N ARG A 678 -7.08 57.46 -0.99
CA ARG A 678 -5.71 57.12 -1.45
C ARG A 678 -5.61 57.07 -2.98
N ASN A 679 -6.65 56.58 -3.66
CA ASN A 679 -6.67 56.45 -5.12
C ASN A 679 -7.19 57.70 -5.85
N SER A 680 -7.85 58.63 -5.15
CA SER A 680 -8.29 59.93 -5.68
C SER A 680 -7.21 61.01 -5.62
N LEU A 681 -6.01 60.68 -5.14
CA LEU A 681 -4.80 61.50 -5.21
C LEU A 681 -3.91 61.05 -6.39
N PRO A 682 -4.23 61.37 -7.66
CA PRO A 682 -3.37 61.06 -8.79
C PRO A 682 -2.14 61.97 -8.90
N ASP A 683 -2.00 63.03 -8.09
CA ASP A 683 -0.98 64.10 -8.29
C ASP A 683 0.14 64.16 -7.24
N ARG A 684 0.65 63.02 -6.75
CA ARG A 684 1.94 63.00 -6.02
C ARG A 684 2.84 61.85 -6.46
N LEU A 685 3.29 61.93 -7.71
CA LEU A 685 4.59 61.44 -8.16
C LEU A 685 5.24 62.51 -9.04
#